data_AF-A0A7J7TSK5-F1
#
_entry.id   AF-A0A7J7TSK5-F1
#
_cell.length_a   1.000
_cell.length_b   1.000
_cell.length_c   1.000
_cell.angle_alpha   90.00
_cell.angle_beta   90.00
_cell.angle_gamma   90.00
#
_symmetry.space_group_name_H-M   'P 1'
#
loop_
_entity.id
_entity.type
_entity.pdbx_description
1 polymer ?
#
loop_
_entity_poly.entity_id
_entity_poly.type
_entity_poly.pdbx_seq_one_letter_code
_entity_poly.pdbx_strand_id
1 'polypeptide(L)'
;MDLVITQELARAESHQDATSLKRAYELIKSANLGKSEFDPTESFSPYLFVLCAEQALKMGQPEVSEDCIQMYFKAKGPVTHFLGRAHLCRAQLCAPKSTENLEEFENCVTQYMKAINFAKGEPRELLECYLQAGKKEEAAKLCPTAAPFIKEHAPHRYQQMFSVMVRHELMDEHQLQEEKKRSINLAITFHINFLKQKLDKNDLPEDANKILKSTYKQLDLYNHQSPPSTEEEKFFLLFELAHLSLTLKCEDVAVSCLSDLKDIVSKTQLNIIQRLEVVLQRAIRLGDPQVIHVVCTTQWNLCLPLLQHNLRHHLRKPLTNIAEILEKMDSLMVLLRCQVHMEMARIEEGEDRLEPAMEHLQKAMRLDSQGRYQEKLKMAFNRLRLCSMLYQSPERAEDKAIMAIEQAKKAMPKDSVRKKRALLVNAGLALAPDTFQIVLDSENETKVSIGRNRGRFTALYAKARHHILSVEKASGHLRRLGSENEKERVLIWAELAKVARKQGVWDVCRTASRFCLLYDSVKVKKMARAKKGRKKRGTDASLDAKAHSQVLLQRPGSPSLLRKFAEVGFISAEATVHLLQSEGVELNDHPKPTENLSQHPTGYVLESPEENSEWNTYKSWIESLSQYAMNSWLRSAEIGQEIQEAWIVQNAMVYVLNHNHHLIVAGRQKELVDALYHLLTIVKAVGHNGDPVTLAMLCNALARGLIISWIPTQVPEKSRKVIRPNTSHTPLDSGAISEIKTAVEVCEFALTLTNGTVPEEVVPIEARQQLIATWVKAKQLLQQQIGTKLGTEEQGTNEDINAVTKILVALEMYSCNGLGLMDFTVPSLANLLKMVSECNWTDPLVQLQTLARLSHFAYTAHDHEVTMVCSQKAIQMGIKYLRMLNPVQAQLVAEMLSASACIQGRSIMENLKGRKQLRLSASTAFFESVRFGGMAQSSALVMLAARHYWNTQLPLLSSAANRKKARHIIQRIVNIINKTETKTQVPQGRLPGPAAASGSSSRGGGRGSQARQTPRSCSSGGGPWLSSRLSPDLPSPLPFSTLPPSERP
;
A
#
# COMPACT_ATOMS: atom_id res chain seq x y z
N MET A 1 36.54 5.87 22.48
CA MET A 1 37.34 4.62 22.35
C MET A 1 38.25 4.50 21.11
N ASP A 2 37.75 4.64 19.87
CA ASP A 2 38.50 4.35 18.61
C ASP A 2 39.89 5.01 18.49
N LEU A 3 40.02 6.27 18.93
CA LEU A 3 41.28 7.01 18.85
C LEU A 3 42.39 6.37 19.71
N VAL A 4 42.04 5.78 20.86
CA VAL A 4 43.00 5.15 21.77
C VAL A 4 43.48 3.82 21.16
N ILE A 5 42.55 3.01 20.64
CA ILE A 5 42.88 1.74 19.99
C ILE A 5 43.76 1.98 18.75
N THR A 6 43.44 3.00 17.93
CA THR A 6 44.26 3.32 16.75
C THR A 6 45.65 3.84 17.11
N GLN A 7 45.79 4.63 18.18
CA GLN A 7 47.10 5.07 18.68
C GLN A 7 47.96 3.90 19.18
N GLU A 8 47.36 2.95 19.91
CA GLU A 8 48.08 1.77 20.41
C GLU A 8 48.46 0.82 19.25
N LEU A 9 47.60 0.65 18.25
CA LEU A 9 47.94 -0.10 17.03
C LEU A 9 49.04 0.59 16.22
N ALA A 10 49.02 1.93 16.12
CA ALA A 10 50.07 2.69 15.45
C ALA A 10 51.43 2.57 16.17
N ARG A 11 51.44 2.57 17.52
CA ARG A 11 52.64 2.31 18.33
C ARG A 11 53.16 0.89 18.16
N ALA A 12 52.25 -0.10 18.12
CA ALA A 12 52.60 -1.49 17.84
C ALA A 12 53.22 -1.65 16.45
N GLU A 13 52.74 -0.90 15.45
CA GLU A 13 53.29 -0.92 14.09
C GLU A 13 54.63 -0.18 13.99
N SER A 14 54.77 1.00 14.57
CA SER A 14 55.99 1.82 14.46
C SER A 14 57.17 1.29 15.27
N HIS A 15 56.92 0.64 16.41
CA HIS A 15 57.96 0.19 17.34
C HIS A 15 58.03 -1.34 17.50
N GLN A 16 57.23 -2.11 16.75
CA GLN A 16 57.06 -3.56 16.95
C GLN A 16 56.75 -3.94 18.40
N ASP A 17 56.01 -3.10 19.11
CA ASP A 17 55.73 -3.27 20.53
C ASP A 17 54.55 -4.23 20.77
N ALA A 18 54.87 -5.42 21.25
CA ALA A 18 53.89 -6.47 21.56
C ALA A 18 52.96 -6.10 22.72
N THR A 19 53.38 -5.20 23.61
CA THR A 19 52.57 -4.77 24.76
C THR A 19 51.46 -3.82 24.33
N SER A 20 51.77 -2.87 23.44
CA SER A 20 50.78 -1.99 22.80
C SER A 20 49.75 -2.77 21.97
N LEU A 21 50.18 -3.81 21.23
CA LEU A 21 49.26 -4.68 20.48
C LEU A 21 48.29 -5.42 21.42
N LYS A 22 48.82 -5.98 22.51
CA LYS A 22 48.01 -6.71 23.49
C LYS A 22 46.99 -5.79 24.18
N ARG A 23 47.40 -4.55 24.49
CA ARG A 23 46.52 -3.54 25.05
C ARG A 23 45.40 -3.14 24.09
N ALA A 24 45.71 -2.94 22.80
CA ALA A 24 44.72 -2.68 21.77
C ALA A 24 43.70 -3.84 21.64
N TYR A 25 44.18 -5.08 21.67
CA TYR A 25 43.34 -6.29 21.63
C TYR A 25 42.42 -6.41 22.86
N GLU A 26 42.94 -6.20 24.07
CA GLU A 26 42.15 -6.28 25.31
C GLU A 26 41.06 -5.20 25.36
N LEU A 27 41.34 -3.99 24.86
CA LEU A 27 40.35 -2.92 24.71
C LEU A 27 39.23 -3.29 23.72
N ILE A 28 39.59 -3.86 22.56
CA ILE A 28 38.61 -4.34 21.57
C ILE A 28 37.74 -5.46 22.16
N LYS A 29 38.36 -6.42 22.86
CA LYS A 29 37.67 -7.59 23.43
C LYS A 29 36.74 -7.21 24.58
N SER A 30 37.19 -6.35 25.49
CA SER A 30 36.38 -5.89 26.62
C SER A 30 35.18 -5.06 26.14
N ALA A 31 35.38 -4.18 25.17
CA ALA A 31 34.32 -3.40 24.56
C ALA A 31 33.29 -4.27 23.81
N ASN A 32 33.74 -5.30 23.09
CA ASN A 32 32.83 -6.22 22.38
C ASN A 32 31.95 -7.04 23.34
N LEU A 33 32.42 -7.25 24.58
CA LEU A 33 31.67 -7.93 25.65
C LEU A 33 30.81 -6.97 26.49
N GLY A 34 30.72 -5.69 26.11
CA GLY A 34 29.96 -4.66 26.85
C GLY A 34 30.60 -4.26 28.19
N LYS A 35 31.90 -4.52 28.37
CA LYS A 35 32.67 -4.25 29.59
C LYS A 35 33.76 -3.18 29.33
N SER A 36 33.39 -2.13 28.60
CA SER A 36 34.26 -1.00 28.26
C SER A 36 34.68 -0.20 29.51
N GLU A 37 35.95 0.20 29.58
CA GLU A 37 36.46 1.14 30.60
C GLU A 37 35.96 2.58 30.41
N PHE A 38 35.50 2.93 29.21
CA PHE A 38 35.18 4.31 28.79
C PHE A 38 33.66 4.58 28.67
N ASP A 39 32.82 3.76 29.35
CA ASP A 39 31.33 3.70 29.34
C ASP A 39 30.80 2.47 28.54
N PRO A 40 29.91 1.63 29.10
CA PRO A 40 29.34 0.45 28.43
C PRO A 40 28.44 0.77 27.22
N THR A 41 28.11 2.04 27.00
CA THR A 41 27.34 2.49 25.82
C THR A 41 28.21 2.94 24.64
N GLU A 42 29.54 3.08 24.82
CA GLU A 42 30.45 3.42 23.72
C GLU A 42 30.71 2.20 22.82
N SER A 43 30.17 2.23 21.60
CA SER A 43 30.53 1.30 20.53
C SER A 43 31.81 1.75 19.81
N PHE A 44 32.71 0.81 19.52
CA PHE A 44 33.89 1.07 18.68
C PHE A 44 33.65 0.63 17.24
N SER A 45 34.44 1.15 16.31
CA SER A 45 34.26 0.85 14.89
C SER A 45 34.71 -0.58 14.54
N PRO A 46 33.88 -1.39 13.82
CA PRO A 46 34.19 -2.78 13.49
C PRO A 46 35.47 -2.99 12.66
N TYR A 47 35.97 -1.96 11.96
CA TYR A 47 37.22 -2.09 11.20
C TYR A 47 38.46 -2.30 12.09
N LEU A 48 38.38 -1.91 13.36
CA LEU A 48 39.47 -2.08 14.33
C LEU A 48 39.77 -3.55 14.61
N PHE A 49 38.78 -4.45 14.49
CA PHE A 49 39.02 -5.90 14.56
C PHE A 49 40.01 -6.35 13.47
N VAL A 50 39.83 -5.85 12.25
CA VAL A 50 40.65 -6.25 11.10
C VAL A 50 42.04 -5.64 11.18
N LEU A 51 42.17 -4.37 11.58
CA LEU A 51 43.47 -3.72 11.79
C LEU A 51 44.27 -4.41 12.90
N CYS A 52 43.64 -4.75 14.02
CA CYS A 52 44.29 -5.50 15.10
C CYS A 52 44.72 -6.91 14.65
N ALA A 53 43.88 -7.58 13.84
CA ALA A 53 44.20 -8.90 13.30
C ALA A 53 45.38 -8.90 12.34
N GLU A 54 45.46 -7.92 11.44
CA GLU A 54 46.58 -7.76 10.51
C GLU A 54 47.88 -7.46 11.24
N GLN A 55 47.84 -6.55 12.23
CA GLN A 55 49.02 -6.22 13.00
C GLN A 55 49.51 -7.42 13.83
N ALA A 56 48.59 -8.19 14.41
CA ALA A 56 48.92 -9.44 15.11
C ALA A 56 49.55 -10.49 14.19
N LEU A 57 49.06 -10.63 12.95
CA LEU A 57 49.68 -11.52 11.95
C LEU A 57 51.10 -11.07 11.58
N LYS A 58 51.31 -9.78 11.34
CA LYS A 58 52.65 -9.22 11.05
C LYS A 58 53.63 -9.46 12.20
N MET A 59 53.15 -9.46 13.44
CA MET A 59 53.96 -9.65 14.65
C MET A 59 54.05 -11.12 15.12
N GLY A 60 53.53 -12.07 14.33
CA GLY A 60 53.64 -13.51 14.64
C GLY A 60 52.74 -13.99 15.78
N GLN A 61 51.63 -13.29 16.08
CA GLN A 61 50.64 -13.67 17.09
C GLN A 61 49.33 -14.16 16.43
N PRO A 62 49.28 -15.40 15.90
CA PRO A 62 48.13 -15.88 15.14
C PRO A 62 46.86 -16.03 15.97
N GLU A 63 46.98 -16.35 17.26
CA GLU A 63 45.84 -16.53 18.18
C GLU A 63 45.04 -15.23 18.37
N VAL A 64 45.74 -14.10 18.52
CA VAL A 64 45.13 -12.76 18.65
C VAL A 64 44.43 -12.38 17.34
N SER A 65 45.06 -12.71 16.21
CA SER A 65 44.48 -12.44 14.89
C SER A 65 43.22 -13.27 14.63
N GLU A 66 43.24 -14.57 14.97
CA GLU A 66 42.11 -15.46 14.79
C GLU A 66 40.90 -15.02 15.61
N ASP A 67 41.10 -14.67 16.89
CA ASP A 67 40.02 -14.20 17.76
C ASP A 67 39.42 -12.88 17.24
N CYS A 68 40.25 -11.93 16.80
CA CYS A 68 39.81 -10.68 16.18
C CYS A 68 38.96 -10.89 14.92
N ILE A 69 39.40 -11.78 14.02
CA ILE A 69 38.65 -12.11 12.80
C ILE A 69 37.35 -12.85 13.12
N GLN A 70 37.36 -13.74 14.12
CA GLN A 70 36.15 -14.44 14.55
C GLN A 70 35.12 -13.46 15.13
N MET A 71 35.57 -12.48 15.93
CA MET A 71 34.72 -11.41 16.45
C MET A 71 34.13 -10.54 15.32
N TYR A 72 34.94 -10.19 14.31
CA TYR A 72 34.48 -9.43 13.15
C TYR A 72 33.34 -10.14 12.38
N PHE A 73 33.47 -11.44 12.10
CA PHE A 73 32.44 -12.20 11.40
C PHE A 73 31.20 -12.46 12.27
N LYS A 74 31.36 -12.66 13.59
CA LYS A 74 30.23 -12.81 14.53
C LYS A 74 29.41 -11.53 14.66
N ALA A 75 30.07 -10.36 14.68
CA ALA A 75 29.42 -9.06 14.78
C ALA A 75 28.70 -8.62 13.48
N LYS A 76 28.75 -9.45 12.41
CA LYS A 76 28.25 -9.10 11.06
C LYS A 76 28.75 -7.71 10.63
N GLY A 77 30.07 -7.51 10.66
CA GLY A 77 30.70 -6.25 10.28
C GLY A 77 30.21 -5.72 8.92
N PRO A 78 30.17 -4.38 8.72
CA PRO A 78 29.64 -3.78 7.50
C PRO A 78 30.44 -4.22 6.27
N VAL A 79 29.73 -4.48 5.16
CA VAL A 79 30.33 -4.88 3.88
C VAL A 79 31.10 -3.69 3.31
N THR A 80 32.39 -3.62 3.65
CA THR A 80 33.35 -2.57 3.29
C THR A 80 34.65 -3.23 2.87
N HIS A 81 35.66 -2.46 2.45
CA HIS A 81 36.98 -2.99 2.06
C HIS A 81 37.64 -3.87 3.15
N PHE A 82 37.25 -3.71 4.41
CA PHE A 82 37.69 -4.53 5.54
C PHE A 82 37.20 -5.99 5.50
N LEU A 83 36.10 -6.30 4.79
CA LEU A 83 35.63 -7.67 4.61
C LEU A 83 36.59 -8.50 3.75
N GLY A 84 37.07 -7.92 2.64
CA GLY A 84 38.10 -8.55 1.80
C GLY A 84 39.41 -8.78 2.56
N ARG A 85 39.83 -7.78 3.35
CA ARG A 85 41.02 -7.86 4.23
C ARG A 85 40.86 -8.90 5.34
N ALA A 86 39.67 -9.05 5.92
CA ALA A 86 39.38 -10.08 6.91
C ALA A 86 39.46 -11.50 6.31
N HIS A 87 38.94 -11.70 5.09
CA HIS A 87 39.10 -12.96 4.37
C HIS A 87 40.56 -13.27 4.04
N LEU A 88 41.37 -12.25 3.71
CA LEU A 88 42.81 -12.39 3.49
C LEU A 88 43.55 -12.79 4.76
N CYS A 89 43.28 -12.13 5.89
CA CYS A 89 43.85 -12.52 7.19
C CYS A 89 43.51 -13.96 7.55
N ARG A 90 42.26 -14.38 7.30
CA ARG A 90 41.84 -15.77 7.54
C ARG A 90 42.53 -16.77 6.61
N ALA A 91 42.77 -16.39 5.35
CA ALA A 91 43.53 -17.23 4.42
C ALA A 91 44.99 -17.40 4.89
N GLN A 92 45.61 -16.34 5.41
CA GLN A 92 46.96 -16.37 5.97
C GLN A 92 47.05 -17.21 7.26
N LEU A 93 46.01 -17.16 8.12
CA LEU A 93 45.93 -18.01 9.32
C LEU A 93 45.74 -19.50 8.99
N CYS A 94 44.98 -19.80 7.93
CA CYS A 94 44.76 -21.16 7.43
C CYS A 94 45.85 -21.63 6.45
N ALA A 95 46.96 -20.91 6.31
CA ALA A 95 48.03 -21.32 5.40
C ALA A 95 48.59 -22.70 5.82
N PRO A 96 48.56 -23.71 4.93
CA PRO A 96 48.87 -25.09 5.29
C PRO A 96 50.35 -25.21 5.66
N LYS A 97 50.61 -25.83 6.81
CA LYS A 97 51.97 -26.03 7.35
C LYS A 97 52.58 -27.37 6.92
N SER A 98 51.77 -28.30 6.40
CA SER A 98 52.23 -29.56 5.79
C SER A 98 51.43 -29.86 4.51
N THR A 99 52.02 -30.64 3.60
CA THR A 99 51.40 -31.07 2.35
C THR A 99 50.34 -32.17 2.50
N GLU A 100 50.17 -32.71 3.70
CA GLU A 100 49.24 -33.83 3.97
C GLU A 100 47.84 -33.37 4.39
N ASN A 101 47.68 -32.10 4.80
CA ASN A 101 46.41 -31.58 5.29
C ASN A 101 45.62 -30.87 4.18
N LEU A 102 44.98 -31.68 3.33
CA LEU A 102 44.16 -31.22 2.19
C LEU A 102 43.01 -30.29 2.62
N GLU A 103 42.44 -30.48 3.81
CA GLU A 103 41.32 -29.68 4.30
C GLU A 103 41.74 -28.24 4.66
N GLU A 104 42.92 -28.06 5.26
CA GLU A 104 43.48 -26.73 5.52
C GLU A 104 43.83 -26.01 4.21
N PHE A 105 44.38 -26.74 3.23
CA PHE A 105 44.67 -26.21 1.91
C PHE A 105 43.39 -25.77 1.17
N GLU A 106 42.34 -26.60 1.15
CA GLU A 106 41.05 -26.26 0.54
C GLU A 106 40.37 -25.07 1.24
N ASN A 107 40.45 -25.00 2.57
CA ASN A 107 39.93 -23.87 3.33
C ASN A 107 40.70 -22.58 3.02
N CYS A 108 42.03 -22.65 2.94
CA CYS A 108 42.89 -21.53 2.57
C CYS A 108 42.56 -21.01 1.16
N VAL A 109 42.53 -21.91 0.16
CA VAL A 109 42.17 -21.56 -1.22
C VAL A 109 40.77 -20.97 -1.30
N THR A 110 39.81 -21.51 -0.54
CA THR A 110 38.44 -20.99 -0.48
C THR A 110 38.39 -19.57 0.10
N GLN A 111 39.18 -19.26 1.13
CA GLN A 111 39.24 -17.90 1.67
C GLN A 111 39.94 -16.93 0.72
N TYR A 112 41.02 -17.35 0.05
CA TYR A 112 41.66 -16.55 -1.01
C TYR A 112 40.68 -16.28 -2.16
N MET A 113 39.93 -17.30 -2.61
CA MET A 113 38.90 -17.13 -3.64
C MET A 113 37.76 -16.20 -3.20
N LYS A 114 37.38 -16.22 -1.91
CA LYS A 114 36.39 -15.26 -1.37
C LYS A 114 36.93 -13.84 -1.33
N ALA A 115 38.19 -13.64 -0.93
CA ALA A 115 38.85 -12.33 -0.98
C ALA A 115 38.98 -11.81 -2.43
N ILE A 116 39.36 -12.69 -3.36
CA ILE A 116 39.48 -12.37 -4.80
C ILE A 116 38.11 -12.09 -5.42
N ASN A 117 37.07 -12.87 -5.09
CA ASN A 117 35.71 -12.63 -5.59
C ASN A 117 35.11 -11.35 -5.01
N PHE A 118 35.41 -11.02 -3.75
CA PHE A 118 35.07 -9.72 -3.16
C PHE A 118 35.78 -8.58 -3.89
N ALA A 119 37.09 -8.72 -4.14
CA ALA A 119 37.88 -7.75 -4.89
C ALA A 119 37.43 -7.59 -6.36
N LYS A 120 36.89 -8.65 -6.97
CA LYS A 120 36.26 -8.61 -8.31
C LYS A 120 34.89 -7.93 -8.30
N GLY A 121 34.16 -8.00 -7.19
CA GLY A 121 32.84 -7.37 -7.03
C GLY A 121 32.91 -5.89 -6.62
N GLU A 122 33.97 -5.47 -5.95
CA GLU A 122 34.16 -4.12 -5.39
C GLU A 122 35.58 -3.58 -5.70
N PRO A 123 35.86 -3.19 -6.97
CA PRO A 123 37.22 -2.84 -7.41
C PRO A 123 37.67 -1.43 -6.98
N ARG A 124 36.72 -0.56 -6.60
CA ARG A 124 36.99 0.78 -6.06
C ARG A 124 37.64 0.69 -4.68
N GLU A 125 37.12 -0.18 -3.84
CA GLU A 125 37.58 -0.44 -2.48
C GLU A 125 39.00 -0.99 -2.49
N LEU A 126 39.34 -1.81 -3.49
CA LEU A 126 40.69 -2.30 -3.73
C LEU A 126 41.64 -1.16 -4.16
N LEU A 127 41.18 -0.25 -5.03
CA LEU A 127 41.95 0.93 -5.44
C LEU A 127 42.23 1.86 -4.25
N GLU A 128 41.22 2.13 -3.42
CA GLU A 128 41.36 2.93 -2.20
C GLU A 128 42.33 2.25 -1.20
N CYS A 129 42.32 0.92 -1.09
CA CYS A 129 43.28 0.19 -0.27
C CYS A 129 44.73 0.36 -0.75
N TYR A 130 45.00 0.24 -2.06
CA TYR A 130 46.35 0.45 -2.60
C TYR A 130 46.83 1.89 -2.39
N LEU A 131 45.93 2.86 -2.54
CA LEU A 131 46.24 4.28 -2.32
C LEU A 131 46.51 4.59 -0.84
N GLN A 132 45.70 4.04 0.09
CA GLN A 132 45.93 4.19 1.53
C GLN A 132 47.21 3.50 2.00
N ALA A 133 47.58 2.38 1.37
CA ALA A 133 48.84 1.69 1.63
C ALA A 133 50.07 2.38 0.98
N GLY A 134 49.89 3.55 0.34
CA GLY A 134 50.95 4.30 -0.33
C GLY A 134 51.45 3.67 -1.64
N LYS A 135 50.84 2.58 -2.11
CA LYS A 135 51.25 1.82 -3.29
C LYS A 135 50.63 2.37 -4.58
N LYS A 136 51.00 3.59 -4.95
CA LYS A 136 50.43 4.31 -6.11
C LYS A 136 50.67 3.58 -7.45
N GLU A 137 51.80 2.91 -7.61
CA GLU A 137 52.13 2.17 -8.85
C GLU A 137 51.26 0.92 -9.04
N GLU A 138 50.94 0.20 -7.98
CA GLU A 138 50.05 -0.97 -8.05
C GLU A 138 48.60 -0.55 -8.29
N ALA A 139 48.18 0.59 -7.71
CA ALA A 139 46.90 1.22 -8.01
C ALA A 139 46.79 1.63 -9.49
N ALA A 140 47.84 2.24 -10.05
CA ALA A 140 47.87 2.65 -11.46
C ALA A 140 47.82 1.44 -12.43
N LYS A 141 48.42 0.31 -12.06
CA LYS A 141 48.34 -0.94 -12.85
C LYS A 141 46.97 -1.60 -12.81
N LEU A 142 46.20 -1.39 -11.73
CA LEU A 142 44.85 -1.92 -11.57
C LEU A 142 43.82 -1.18 -12.44
N CYS A 143 43.99 0.15 -12.59
CA CYS A 143 43.06 1.03 -13.29
C CYS A 143 42.72 0.60 -14.74
N PRO A 144 43.68 0.25 -15.63
CA PRO A 144 43.40 -0.19 -16.99
C PRO A 144 42.55 -1.46 -17.11
N THR A 145 42.57 -2.33 -16.09
CA THR A 145 41.78 -3.57 -16.07
C THR A 145 40.44 -3.37 -15.38
N ALA A 146 40.41 -2.65 -14.26
CA ALA A 146 39.20 -2.45 -13.47
C ALA A 146 38.25 -1.40 -14.06
N ALA A 147 38.76 -0.31 -14.63
CA ALA A 147 37.93 0.79 -15.12
C ALA A 147 37.05 0.38 -16.33
N PRO A 148 37.55 -0.31 -17.37
CA PRO A 148 36.70 -0.80 -18.45
C PRO A 148 35.67 -1.84 -17.99
N PHE A 149 36.08 -2.73 -17.07
CA PHE A 149 35.21 -3.77 -16.52
C PHE A 149 34.01 -3.18 -15.75
N ILE A 150 34.25 -2.21 -14.86
CA ILE A 150 33.19 -1.50 -14.13
C ILE A 150 32.30 -0.73 -15.12
N LYS A 151 32.90 -0.08 -16.13
CA LYS A 151 32.15 0.69 -17.13
C LYS A 151 31.17 -0.20 -17.92
N GLU A 152 31.57 -1.43 -18.22
CA GLU A 152 30.75 -2.40 -18.97
C GLU A 152 29.68 -3.07 -18.10
N HIS A 153 30.01 -3.45 -16.85
CA HIS A 153 29.13 -4.29 -16.02
C HIS A 153 28.38 -3.53 -14.91
N ALA A 154 28.88 -2.36 -14.49
CA ALA A 154 28.30 -1.52 -13.43
C ALA A 154 28.50 -0.01 -13.71
N PRO A 155 27.94 0.54 -14.82
CA PRO A 155 28.22 1.91 -15.28
C PRO A 155 27.86 3.00 -14.26
N HIS A 156 26.85 2.77 -13.42
CA HIS A 156 26.45 3.69 -12.32
C HIS A 156 27.54 3.84 -11.22
N ARG A 157 28.47 2.89 -11.09
CA ARG A 157 29.58 2.97 -10.12
C ARG A 157 30.87 3.55 -10.72
N TYR A 158 30.93 3.65 -12.04
CA TYR A 158 32.12 4.12 -12.75
C TYR A 158 32.47 5.58 -12.40
N GLN A 159 31.47 6.45 -12.20
CA GLN A 159 31.70 7.84 -11.80
C GLN A 159 32.50 7.96 -10.50
N GLN A 160 32.19 7.10 -9.52
CA GLN A 160 32.88 7.10 -8.23
C GLN A 160 34.33 6.62 -8.38
N MET A 161 34.56 5.58 -9.18
CA MET A 161 35.91 5.13 -9.52
C MET A 161 36.71 6.22 -10.26
N PHE A 162 36.08 6.86 -11.24
CA PHE A 162 36.66 7.98 -12.00
C PHE A 162 37.06 9.15 -11.09
N SER A 163 36.25 9.49 -10.08
CA SER A 163 36.56 10.55 -9.12
C SER A 163 37.88 10.32 -8.37
N VAL A 164 38.11 9.07 -7.93
CA VAL A 164 39.33 8.66 -7.22
C VAL A 164 40.53 8.66 -8.17
N MET A 165 40.34 8.14 -9.38
CA MET A 165 41.38 8.10 -10.42
C MET A 165 41.87 9.51 -10.80
N VAL A 166 40.95 10.48 -10.93
CA VAL A 166 41.29 11.89 -11.19
C VAL A 166 42.00 12.51 -9.98
N ARG A 167 41.45 12.36 -8.77
CA ARG A 167 42.02 12.96 -7.55
C ARG A 167 43.47 12.52 -7.29
N HIS A 168 43.84 11.30 -7.68
CA HIS A 168 45.17 10.72 -7.43
C HIS A 168 46.09 10.64 -8.65
N GLU A 169 45.75 11.23 -9.80
CA GLU A 169 46.56 11.18 -11.05
C GLU A 169 46.84 9.74 -11.51
N LEU A 170 45.79 8.92 -11.64
CA LEU A 170 45.91 7.52 -12.09
C LEU A 170 45.44 7.31 -13.54
N MET A 171 45.28 8.38 -14.32
CA MET A 171 44.84 8.34 -15.71
C MET A 171 45.72 9.18 -16.62
N ASP A 172 45.85 8.73 -17.87
CA ASP A 172 46.55 9.45 -18.91
C ASP A 172 45.71 10.61 -19.47
N GLU A 173 46.36 11.69 -19.90
CA GLU A 173 45.71 12.90 -20.40
C GLU A 173 44.78 12.63 -21.60
N HIS A 174 45.17 11.72 -22.50
CA HIS A 174 44.33 11.33 -23.65
C HIS A 174 43.02 10.64 -23.20
N GLN A 175 43.09 9.77 -22.19
CA GLN A 175 41.92 9.09 -21.65
C GLN A 175 40.98 10.06 -20.93
N LEU A 176 41.54 11.01 -20.18
CA LEU A 176 40.76 12.06 -19.51
C LEU A 176 39.99 12.93 -20.51
N GLN A 177 40.61 13.34 -21.62
CA GLN A 177 39.95 14.15 -22.64
C GLN A 177 38.82 13.38 -23.36
N GLU A 178 39.00 12.08 -23.61
CA GLU A 178 37.92 11.25 -24.16
C GLU A 178 36.74 11.11 -23.20
N GLU A 179 36.99 10.82 -21.92
CA GLU A 179 35.93 10.64 -20.92
C GLU A 179 35.16 11.95 -20.66
N LYS A 180 35.84 13.10 -20.68
CA LYS A 180 35.22 14.44 -20.59
C LYS A 180 34.31 14.74 -21.78
N LYS A 181 34.67 14.31 -22.99
CA LYS A 181 33.83 14.50 -24.19
C LYS A 181 32.63 13.56 -24.22
N ARG A 182 32.77 12.36 -23.64
CA ARG A 182 31.72 11.32 -23.64
C ARG A 182 30.57 11.63 -22.68
N SER A 183 30.79 12.33 -21.58
CA SER A 183 29.74 12.61 -20.59
C SER A 183 29.93 13.93 -19.85
N ILE A 184 28.85 14.72 -19.79
CA ILE A 184 28.79 15.97 -18.99
C ILE A 184 28.98 15.65 -17.50
N ASN A 185 28.44 14.54 -17.00
CA ASN A 185 28.55 14.13 -15.60
C ASN A 185 30.01 13.81 -15.21
N LEU A 186 30.75 13.10 -16.08
CA LEU A 186 32.18 12.83 -15.88
C LEU A 186 33.02 14.11 -16.02
N ALA A 187 32.66 15.02 -16.93
CA ALA A 187 33.32 16.32 -17.04
C ALA A 187 33.17 17.16 -15.75
N ILE A 188 31.97 17.21 -15.16
CA ILE A 188 31.73 17.91 -13.88
C ILE A 188 32.53 17.24 -12.76
N THR A 189 32.49 15.90 -12.67
CA THR A 189 33.25 15.11 -11.70
C THR A 189 34.76 15.36 -11.79
N PHE A 190 35.30 15.53 -13.01
CA PHE A 190 36.69 15.88 -13.24
C PHE A 190 37.03 17.26 -12.65
N HIS A 191 36.27 18.31 -12.98
CA HIS A 191 36.59 19.67 -12.52
C HIS A 191 36.55 19.77 -10.99
N ILE A 192 35.57 19.12 -10.35
CA ILE A 192 35.47 19.04 -8.88
C ILE A 192 36.70 18.36 -8.28
N ASN A 193 37.08 17.18 -8.78
CA ASN A 193 38.18 16.40 -8.18
C ASN A 193 39.56 16.95 -8.53
N PHE A 194 39.73 17.59 -9.69
CA PHE A 194 40.92 18.34 -10.06
C PHE A 194 41.18 19.50 -9.10
N LEU A 195 40.15 20.30 -8.79
CA LEU A 195 40.28 21.39 -7.83
C LEU A 195 40.52 20.86 -6.41
N LYS A 196 39.87 19.77 -5.99
CA LYS A 196 40.13 19.12 -4.69
C LYS A 196 41.59 18.63 -4.59
N GLN A 197 42.11 18.03 -5.65
CA GLN A 197 43.49 17.57 -5.70
C GLN A 197 44.49 18.74 -5.61
N LYS A 198 44.25 19.80 -6.37
CA LYS A 198 45.08 21.01 -6.33
C LYS A 198 45.01 21.71 -4.97
N LEU A 199 43.85 21.68 -4.32
CA LEU A 199 43.67 22.12 -2.94
C LEU A 199 44.48 21.24 -1.96
N ASP A 200 44.43 19.91 -2.09
CA ASP A 200 45.20 18.98 -1.23
C ASP A 200 46.72 19.21 -1.36
N LYS A 201 47.20 19.67 -2.53
CA LYS A 201 48.60 20.05 -2.80
C LYS A 201 48.94 21.52 -2.48
N ASN A 202 47.99 22.32 -1.99
CA ASN A 202 48.09 23.78 -1.79
C ASN A 202 48.53 24.57 -3.04
N ASP A 203 48.17 24.10 -4.24
CA ASP A 203 48.58 24.66 -5.54
C ASP A 203 47.32 24.99 -6.38
N LEU A 204 46.53 25.97 -5.91
CA LEU A 204 45.25 26.32 -6.52
C LEU A 204 45.42 27.18 -7.80
N PRO A 205 44.68 26.88 -8.88
CA PRO A 205 44.68 27.73 -10.08
C PRO A 205 44.08 29.12 -9.81
N GLU A 206 44.63 30.17 -10.42
CA GLU A 206 44.09 31.55 -10.34
C GLU A 206 42.66 31.65 -10.90
N ASP A 207 42.28 30.76 -11.81
CA ASP A 207 40.97 30.68 -12.45
C ASP A 207 39.99 29.72 -11.73
N ALA A 208 40.31 29.22 -10.53
CA ALA A 208 39.46 28.30 -9.78
C ALA A 208 38.00 28.76 -9.65
N ASN A 209 37.76 30.05 -9.40
CA ASN A 209 36.41 30.62 -9.33
C ASN A 209 35.69 30.62 -10.69
N LYS A 210 36.41 30.80 -11.79
CA LYS A 210 35.84 30.69 -13.15
C LYS A 210 35.50 29.24 -13.47
N ILE A 211 36.34 28.29 -13.06
CA ILE A 211 36.10 26.86 -13.20
C ILE A 211 34.85 26.45 -12.41
N LEU A 212 34.69 26.88 -11.16
CA LEU A 212 33.49 26.61 -10.36
C LEU A 212 32.20 27.16 -11.01
N LYS A 213 32.22 28.41 -11.48
CA LYS A 213 31.08 29.03 -12.19
C LYS A 213 30.75 28.32 -13.49
N SER A 214 31.76 27.92 -14.26
CA SER A 214 31.55 27.16 -15.50
C SER A 214 31.01 25.76 -15.22
N THR A 215 31.48 25.12 -14.15
CA THR A 215 31.03 23.78 -13.72
C THR A 215 29.56 23.83 -13.27
N TYR A 216 29.17 24.87 -12.53
CA TYR A 216 27.76 25.09 -12.17
C TYR A 216 26.86 25.29 -13.38
N LYS A 217 27.27 26.12 -14.35
CA LYS A 217 26.52 26.31 -15.61
C LYS A 217 26.37 25.02 -16.42
N GLN A 218 27.37 24.14 -16.40
CA GLN A 218 27.29 22.82 -17.06
C GLN A 218 26.32 21.88 -16.33
N LEU A 219 26.24 21.98 -15.00
CA LEU A 219 25.28 21.24 -14.17
C LEU A 219 23.84 21.74 -14.37
N ASP A 220 23.65 23.03 -14.66
CA ASP A 220 22.36 23.61 -15.07
C ASP A 220 21.91 23.13 -16.45
N LEU A 221 22.81 23.10 -17.44
CA LEU A 221 22.51 22.62 -18.80
C LEU A 221 22.09 21.14 -18.83
N TYR A 222 22.61 20.34 -17.89
CA TYR A 222 22.22 18.94 -17.70
C TYR A 222 20.73 18.78 -17.36
N ASN A 223 20.07 19.81 -16.78
CA ASN A 223 18.65 19.76 -16.40
C ASN A 223 17.68 19.56 -17.56
N HIS A 224 18.08 19.86 -18.80
CA HIS A 224 17.14 19.96 -19.93
C HIS A 224 17.19 18.78 -20.91
N GLN A 225 18.09 17.80 -20.75
CA GLN A 225 18.44 16.88 -21.85
C GLN A 225 18.32 15.37 -21.59
N SER A 226 17.89 14.88 -20.41
CA SER A 226 17.76 13.42 -20.19
C SER A 226 16.69 12.97 -19.16
N PRO A 227 15.81 12.00 -19.50
CA PRO A 227 14.94 11.28 -18.55
C PRO A 227 15.75 10.25 -17.70
N PRO A 228 15.20 9.68 -16.62
CA PRO A 228 15.81 9.66 -15.30
C PRO A 228 16.93 8.61 -15.15
N SER A 229 18.16 9.08 -15.01
CA SER A 229 19.19 8.40 -14.20
C SER A 229 19.43 9.28 -12.97
N THR A 230 18.67 8.93 -11.93
CA THR A 230 18.80 9.29 -10.50
C THR A 230 19.05 10.75 -10.13
N GLU A 231 17.99 11.44 -9.68
CA GLU A 231 18.05 12.67 -8.86
C GLU A 231 19.16 12.64 -7.78
N GLU A 232 19.49 11.46 -7.26
CA GLU A 232 20.57 11.21 -6.31
C GLU A 232 21.96 11.60 -6.87
N GLU A 233 22.30 11.28 -8.12
CA GLU A 233 23.60 11.62 -8.72
C GLU A 233 23.76 13.13 -8.87
N LYS A 234 22.70 13.81 -9.35
CA LYS A 234 22.63 15.26 -9.45
C LYS A 234 22.76 15.91 -8.06
N PHE A 235 22.08 15.35 -7.06
CA PHE A 235 22.18 15.79 -5.67
C PHE A 235 23.63 15.72 -5.17
N PHE A 236 24.33 14.60 -5.39
CA PHE A 236 25.71 14.43 -4.94
C PHE A 236 26.66 15.44 -5.60
N LEU A 237 26.51 15.70 -6.90
CA LEU A 237 27.32 16.68 -7.62
C LEU A 237 27.08 18.12 -7.14
N LEU A 238 25.81 18.51 -7.00
CA LEU A 238 25.44 19.82 -6.46
C LEU A 238 25.98 20.00 -5.03
N PHE A 239 25.88 18.96 -4.20
CA PHE A 239 26.40 18.97 -2.83
C PHE A 239 27.93 19.10 -2.79
N GLU A 240 28.65 18.30 -3.58
CA GLU A 240 30.11 18.39 -3.63
C GLU A 240 30.60 19.72 -4.18
N LEU A 241 29.91 20.28 -5.17
CA LEU A 241 30.21 21.59 -5.73
C LEU A 241 29.92 22.70 -4.71
N ALA A 242 28.80 22.64 -3.98
CA ALA A 242 28.49 23.58 -2.91
C ALA A 242 29.56 23.55 -1.80
N HIS A 243 29.93 22.35 -1.34
CA HIS A 243 30.95 22.17 -0.31
C HIS A 243 32.33 22.67 -0.75
N LEU A 244 32.74 22.37 -2.00
CA LEU A 244 34.00 22.85 -2.56
C LEU A 244 33.99 24.37 -2.74
N SER A 245 32.89 24.94 -3.22
CA SER A 245 32.72 26.39 -3.41
C SER A 245 32.81 27.13 -2.08
N LEU A 246 32.19 26.61 -1.01
CA LEU A 246 32.36 27.15 0.35
C LEU A 246 33.80 27.05 0.85
N THR A 247 34.49 25.93 0.56
CA THR A 247 35.89 25.73 0.97
C THR A 247 36.83 26.72 0.25
N LEU A 248 36.53 27.06 -1.01
CA LEU A 248 37.28 28.00 -1.83
C LEU A 248 36.76 29.45 -1.75
N LYS A 249 35.79 29.74 -0.86
CA LYS A 249 35.17 31.06 -0.65
C LYS A 249 34.46 31.65 -1.89
N CYS A 250 33.90 30.81 -2.76
CA CYS A 250 33.05 31.22 -3.88
C CYS A 250 31.57 31.18 -3.43
N GLU A 251 31.12 32.24 -2.75
CA GLU A 251 29.81 32.30 -2.08
C GLU A 251 28.63 32.24 -3.06
N ASP A 252 28.75 32.89 -4.22
CA ASP A 252 27.71 32.95 -5.24
C ASP A 252 27.34 31.55 -5.80
N VAL A 253 28.34 30.75 -6.17
CA VAL A 253 28.12 29.37 -6.65
C VAL A 253 27.59 28.48 -5.53
N ALA A 254 28.08 28.66 -4.30
CA ALA A 254 27.61 27.90 -3.15
C ALA A 254 26.12 28.14 -2.87
N VAL A 255 25.67 29.40 -2.87
CA VAL A 255 24.26 29.77 -2.66
C VAL A 255 23.38 29.20 -3.76
N SER A 256 23.80 29.33 -5.03
CA SER A 256 23.05 28.79 -6.17
C SER A 256 22.92 27.26 -6.10
N CYS A 257 24.01 26.52 -5.85
CA CYS A 257 23.94 25.06 -5.69
C CYS A 257 23.04 24.63 -4.51
N LEU A 258 23.10 25.35 -3.38
CA LEU A 258 22.28 25.05 -2.21
C LEU A 258 20.79 25.36 -2.43
N SER A 259 20.47 26.35 -3.26
CA SER A 259 19.11 26.63 -3.71
C SER A 259 18.57 25.49 -4.57
N ASP A 260 19.33 24.99 -5.53
CA ASP A 260 18.88 23.89 -6.38
C ASP A 260 18.74 22.57 -5.62
N LEU A 261 19.57 22.35 -4.60
CA LEU A 261 19.44 21.21 -3.67
C LEU A 261 18.13 21.23 -2.88
N LYS A 262 17.54 22.41 -2.67
CA LYS A 262 16.23 22.55 -2.00
C LYS A 262 15.11 21.87 -2.79
N ASP A 263 15.25 21.77 -4.11
CA ASP A 263 14.18 21.35 -5.03
C ASP A 263 14.23 19.85 -5.40
N ILE A 264 15.28 19.09 -5.02
CA ILE A 264 15.59 17.73 -5.55
C ILE A 264 15.29 16.56 -4.57
N VAL A 265 14.47 16.73 -3.53
CA VAL A 265 14.47 15.77 -2.39
C VAL A 265 13.75 14.42 -2.65
N SER A 266 14.52 13.31 -2.73
CA SER A 266 14.06 11.89 -2.66
C SER A 266 14.93 10.96 -1.74
N LYS A 267 14.77 9.63 -1.81
CA LYS A 267 14.79 8.59 -0.72
C LYS A 267 16.07 8.33 0.13
N THR A 268 17.17 9.07 0.04
CA THR A 268 18.42 8.82 0.82
C THR A 268 18.71 9.85 1.95
N GLN A 269 17.68 10.24 2.69
CA GLN A 269 17.67 11.46 3.51
C GLN A 269 18.60 11.46 4.75
N LEU A 270 18.88 10.32 5.40
CA LEU A 270 19.65 10.29 6.66
C LEU A 270 21.17 10.52 6.49
N ASN A 271 21.79 9.93 5.46
CA ASN A 271 23.22 10.15 5.15
C ASN A 271 23.45 11.60 4.69
N ILE A 272 22.49 12.15 3.96
CA ILE A 272 22.49 13.52 3.50
C ILE A 272 22.44 14.52 4.67
N ILE A 273 21.58 14.28 5.67
CA ILE A 273 21.50 15.12 6.87
C ILE A 273 22.83 15.15 7.63
N GLN A 274 23.53 14.01 7.74
CA GLN A 274 24.84 13.94 8.38
C GLN A 274 25.92 14.74 7.62
N ARG A 275 25.85 14.75 6.28
CA ARG A 275 26.79 15.52 5.45
C ARG A 275 26.50 17.03 5.47
N LEU A 276 25.23 17.42 5.48
CA LEU A 276 24.83 18.83 5.66
C LEU A 276 25.23 19.38 7.02
N GLU A 277 25.27 18.55 8.05
CA GLU A 277 25.79 18.95 9.36
C GLU A 277 27.24 19.43 9.27
N VAL A 278 28.09 18.74 8.50
CA VAL A 278 29.48 19.15 8.27
C VAL A 278 29.56 20.48 7.50
N VAL A 279 28.67 20.69 6.54
CA VAL A 279 28.56 21.95 5.78
C VAL A 279 28.12 23.09 6.70
N LEU A 280 27.14 22.85 7.56
CA LEU A 280 26.64 23.82 8.54
C LEU A 280 27.75 24.27 9.49
N GLN A 281 28.54 23.33 10.02
CA GLN A 281 29.68 23.66 10.89
C GLN A 281 30.75 24.51 10.18
N ARG A 282 30.92 24.35 8.86
CA ARG A 282 31.84 25.19 8.07
C ARG A 282 31.25 26.56 7.76
N ALA A 283 29.95 26.63 7.43
CA ALA A 283 29.24 27.89 7.24
C ALA A 283 29.32 28.78 8.50
N ILE A 284 29.20 28.19 9.70
CA ILE A 284 29.39 28.89 10.97
C ILE A 284 30.81 29.48 11.09
N ARG A 285 31.85 28.75 10.67
CA ARG A 285 33.24 29.25 10.70
C ARG A 285 33.49 30.39 9.71
N LEU A 286 32.77 30.41 8.59
CA LEU A 286 32.85 31.47 7.59
C LEU A 286 32.12 32.74 8.04
N GLY A 287 31.10 32.60 8.90
CA GLY A 287 30.40 33.71 9.53
C GLY A 287 29.38 34.44 8.65
N ASP A 288 29.07 33.92 7.45
CA ASP A 288 28.06 34.50 6.56
C ASP A 288 26.64 34.05 6.95
N PRO A 289 25.75 34.99 7.36
CA PRO A 289 24.38 34.67 7.73
C PRO A 289 23.53 34.11 6.59
N GLN A 290 23.79 34.47 5.33
CA GLN A 290 22.98 34.01 4.19
C GLN A 290 23.20 32.52 3.95
N VAL A 291 24.45 32.08 3.92
CA VAL A 291 24.80 30.66 3.76
C VAL A 291 24.22 29.83 4.91
N ILE A 292 24.31 30.32 6.15
CA ILE A 292 23.77 29.60 7.32
C ILE A 292 22.24 29.45 7.21
N HIS A 293 21.52 30.51 6.82
CA HIS A 293 20.06 30.44 6.62
C HIS A 293 19.66 29.45 5.52
N VAL A 294 20.38 29.42 4.40
CA VAL A 294 20.11 28.47 3.32
C VAL A 294 20.34 27.03 3.79
N VAL A 295 21.47 26.75 4.45
CA VAL A 295 21.77 25.40 4.97
C VAL A 295 20.73 24.93 5.99
N CYS A 296 20.34 25.78 6.95
CA CYS A 296 19.29 25.46 7.92
C CYS A 296 17.93 25.19 7.26
N THR A 297 17.57 25.96 6.22
CA THR A 297 16.31 25.78 5.48
C THR A 297 16.31 24.48 4.68
N THR A 298 17.41 24.17 4.00
CA THR A 298 17.57 22.93 3.25
C THR A 298 17.56 21.71 4.17
N GLN A 299 18.25 21.79 5.32
CA GLN A 299 18.24 20.73 6.32
C GLN A 299 16.85 20.51 6.92
N TRP A 300 16.08 21.59 7.21
CA TRP A 300 14.68 21.48 7.63
C TRP A 300 13.80 20.79 6.59
N ASN A 301 13.89 21.20 5.32
CA ASN A 301 13.10 20.60 4.24
C ASN A 301 13.40 19.11 4.06
N LEU A 302 14.66 18.70 4.23
CA LEU A 302 15.07 17.30 4.21
C LEU A 302 14.57 16.51 5.44
N CYS A 303 14.37 17.18 6.57
CA CYS A 303 13.79 16.57 7.76
C CYS A 303 12.28 16.33 7.62
N LEU A 304 11.54 17.13 6.82
CA LEU A 304 10.08 17.06 6.72
C LEU A 304 9.54 15.66 6.41
N PRO A 305 10.05 14.92 5.41
CA PRO A 305 9.54 13.57 5.11
C PRO A 305 9.92 12.54 6.19
N LEU A 306 10.97 12.80 6.97
CA LEU A 306 11.43 11.97 8.08
C LEU A 306 10.71 12.24 9.42
N LEU A 307 9.80 13.22 9.48
CA LEU A 307 8.99 13.51 10.67
C LEU A 307 7.93 12.43 10.99
N GLN A 308 8.00 11.26 10.36
CA GLN A 308 7.19 10.08 10.70
C GLN A 308 7.58 9.54 12.09
N HIS A 309 6.61 9.01 12.85
CA HIS A 309 6.78 8.67 14.28
C HIS A 309 7.98 7.78 14.56
N ASN A 310 8.30 6.84 13.66
CA ASN A 310 9.38 5.87 13.83
C ASN A 310 10.77 6.45 13.53
N LEU A 311 10.87 7.54 12.77
CA LEU A 311 12.14 8.11 12.29
C LEU A 311 12.53 9.42 13.02
N ARG A 312 11.60 10.01 13.79
CA ARG A 312 11.80 11.27 14.53
C ARG A 312 13.03 11.30 15.45
N HIS A 313 13.36 10.19 16.09
CA HIS A 313 14.49 10.12 17.03
C HIS A 313 15.84 10.40 16.34
N HIS A 314 15.99 10.03 15.06
CA HIS A 314 17.20 10.35 14.28
C HIS A 314 17.36 11.85 13.98
N LEU A 315 16.28 12.63 14.09
CA LEU A 315 16.27 14.06 13.77
C LEU A 315 16.61 14.95 14.98
N ARG A 316 16.72 14.38 16.18
CA ARG A 316 16.96 15.14 17.42
C ARG A 316 18.20 16.02 17.33
N LYS A 317 19.35 15.44 16.98
CA LYS A 317 20.63 16.16 16.88
C LYS A 317 20.61 17.22 15.77
N PRO A 318 20.21 16.89 14.52
CA PRO A 318 20.05 17.90 13.45
C PRO A 318 19.17 19.10 13.82
N LEU A 319 17.99 18.84 14.41
CA LEU A 319 17.05 19.92 14.75
C LEU A 319 17.51 20.74 15.96
N THR A 320 18.20 20.13 16.92
CA THR A 320 18.84 20.85 18.04
C THR A 320 19.87 21.84 17.51
N ASN A 321 20.71 21.40 16.56
CA ASN A 321 21.74 22.24 15.97
C ASN A 321 21.13 23.42 15.20
N ILE A 322 20.11 23.18 14.38
CA ILE A 322 19.37 24.26 13.69
C ILE A 322 18.80 25.26 14.71
N ALA A 323 18.16 24.78 15.77
CA ALA A 323 17.56 25.64 16.80
C ALA A 323 18.62 26.51 17.49
N GLU A 324 19.73 25.92 17.95
CA GLU A 324 20.81 26.63 18.63
C GLU A 324 21.51 27.66 17.74
N ILE A 325 21.78 27.31 16.48
CA ILE A 325 22.49 28.20 15.55
C ILE A 325 21.63 29.41 15.21
N LEU A 326 20.36 29.20 14.88
CA LEU A 326 19.42 30.29 14.59
C LEU A 326 19.14 31.15 15.83
N GLU A 327 19.21 30.58 17.04
CA GLU A 327 19.09 31.32 18.30
C GLU A 327 20.36 32.14 18.60
N LYS A 328 21.56 31.57 18.43
CA LYS A 328 22.85 32.27 18.61
C LYS A 328 23.03 33.46 17.65
N MET A 329 22.47 33.36 16.45
CA MET A 329 22.52 34.43 15.44
C MET A 329 21.42 35.49 15.60
N ASP A 330 20.48 35.31 16.53
CA ASP A 330 19.23 36.07 16.62
C ASP A 330 18.49 36.19 15.27
N SER A 331 18.36 35.06 14.57
CA SER A 331 17.81 35.04 13.21
C SER A 331 16.34 35.47 13.17
N LEU A 332 16.00 36.31 12.19
CA LEU A 332 14.63 36.74 11.88
C LEU A 332 13.76 35.66 11.20
N MET A 333 14.28 34.44 11.01
CA MET A 333 13.51 33.28 10.50
C MET A 333 12.56 32.70 11.55
N VAL A 334 11.71 33.55 12.11
CA VAL A 334 10.85 33.27 13.27
C VAL A 334 9.88 32.09 13.02
N LEU A 335 9.36 31.94 11.79
CA LEU A 335 8.49 30.82 11.41
C LEU A 335 9.23 29.48 11.48
N LEU A 336 10.44 29.41 10.91
CA LEU A 336 11.26 28.20 10.92
C LEU A 336 11.68 27.84 12.36
N ARG A 337 12.13 28.83 13.14
CA ARG A 337 12.48 28.64 14.56
C ARG A 337 11.29 28.09 15.37
N CYS A 338 10.08 28.61 15.13
CA CYS A 338 8.85 28.13 15.76
C CYS A 338 8.54 26.67 15.37
N GLN A 339 8.63 26.33 14.08
CA GLN A 339 8.39 24.97 13.59
C GLN A 339 9.40 23.95 14.12
N VAL A 340 10.69 24.32 14.17
CA VAL A 340 11.75 23.47 14.72
C VAL A 340 11.50 23.20 16.21
N HIS A 341 11.20 24.23 17.01
CA HIS A 341 10.88 24.04 18.44
C HIS A 341 9.61 23.19 18.66
N MET A 342 8.60 23.31 17.79
CA MET A 342 7.41 22.45 17.85
C MET A 342 7.73 20.98 17.62
N GLU A 343 8.58 20.65 16.63
CA GLU A 343 8.96 19.26 16.38
C GLU A 343 9.95 18.74 17.44
N MET A 344 10.86 19.58 17.93
CA MET A 344 11.74 19.25 19.06
C MET A 344 10.93 18.89 20.30
N ALA A 345 9.88 19.64 20.64
CA ALA A 345 9.00 19.30 21.75
C ALA A 345 8.36 17.90 21.60
N ARG A 346 8.01 17.49 20.38
CA ARG A 346 7.45 16.14 20.11
C ARG A 346 8.50 15.04 20.20
N ILE A 347 9.75 15.34 19.84
CA ILE A 347 10.87 14.39 19.95
C ILE A 347 11.19 14.18 21.43
N GLU A 348 11.33 15.25 22.19
CA GLU A 348 11.60 15.23 23.64
C GLU A 348 10.48 14.51 24.42
N GLU A 349 9.22 14.74 24.05
CA GLU A 349 8.07 13.99 24.57
C GLU A 349 8.17 12.49 24.29
N GLY A 350 8.61 12.10 23.09
CA GLY A 350 8.79 10.70 22.71
C GLY A 350 9.86 9.97 23.53
N GLU A 351 10.85 10.71 24.06
CA GLU A 351 11.88 10.20 24.97
C GLU A 351 11.49 10.36 26.46
N ASP A 352 10.22 10.65 26.76
CA ASP A 352 9.64 10.89 28.10
C ASP A 352 10.33 12.03 28.89
N ARG A 353 10.98 12.97 28.19
CA ARG A 353 11.58 14.18 28.77
C ARG A 353 10.60 15.36 28.69
N LEU A 354 9.68 15.40 29.65
CA LEU A 354 8.57 16.37 29.66
C LEU A 354 9.03 17.83 29.88
N GLU A 355 10.02 18.07 30.75
CA GLU A 355 10.51 19.43 31.03
C GLU A 355 11.18 20.08 29.80
N PRO A 356 12.14 19.44 29.10
CA PRO A 356 12.68 19.98 27.84
C PRO A 356 11.62 20.20 26.77
N ALA A 357 10.63 19.30 26.67
CA ALA A 357 9.53 19.46 25.74
C ALA A 357 8.69 20.72 26.05
N MET A 358 8.42 20.99 27.34
CA MET A 358 7.71 22.19 27.78
C MET A 358 8.50 23.47 27.52
N GLU A 359 9.81 23.47 27.74
CA GLU A 359 10.69 24.60 27.42
C GLU A 359 10.65 24.94 25.92
N HIS A 360 10.76 23.94 25.05
CA HIS A 360 10.65 24.14 23.61
C HIS A 360 9.28 24.69 23.19
N LEU A 361 8.18 24.23 23.81
CA LEU A 361 6.86 24.81 23.54
C LEU A 361 6.77 26.28 23.99
N GLN A 362 7.34 26.65 25.14
CA GLN A 362 7.39 28.05 25.58
C GLN A 362 8.20 28.92 24.60
N LYS A 363 9.35 28.43 24.10
CA LYS A 363 10.13 29.12 23.07
C LYS A 363 9.31 29.29 21.78
N ALA A 364 8.64 28.25 21.31
CA ALA A 364 7.77 28.31 20.14
C ALA A 364 6.62 29.33 20.32
N MET A 365 6.04 29.42 21.52
CA MET A 365 4.99 30.40 21.83
C MET A 365 5.48 31.84 21.77
N ARG A 366 6.71 32.12 22.21
CA ARG A 366 7.33 33.46 22.10
C ARG A 366 7.62 33.83 20.64
N LEU A 367 7.92 32.84 19.81
CA LEU A 367 8.22 33.02 18.39
C LEU A 367 6.95 33.07 17.51
N ASP A 368 5.79 32.62 17.97
CA ASP A 368 4.55 32.68 17.17
C ASP A 368 3.92 34.09 17.15
N SER A 369 4.62 35.06 16.54
CA SER A 369 4.20 36.46 16.45
C SER A 369 2.90 36.68 15.68
N GLN A 370 2.56 35.75 14.77
CA GLN A 370 1.33 35.78 13.97
C GLN A 370 0.17 34.99 14.61
N GLY A 371 0.40 34.35 15.77
CA GLY A 371 -0.61 33.56 16.46
C GLY A 371 -1.14 32.35 15.67
N ARG A 372 -0.39 31.85 14.69
CA ARG A 372 -0.84 30.75 13.81
C ARG A 372 -0.91 29.41 14.54
N TYR A 373 -0.06 29.23 15.55
CA TYR A 373 0.09 28.00 16.32
C TYR A 373 -0.32 28.15 17.79
N GLN A 374 -0.68 29.36 18.22
CA GLN A 374 -0.92 29.72 19.61
C GLN A 374 -1.87 28.76 20.34
N GLU A 375 -3.00 28.39 19.73
CA GLU A 375 -3.95 27.43 20.33
C GLU A 375 -3.31 26.03 20.49
N LYS A 376 -2.66 25.51 19.45
CA LYS A 376 -2.02 24.19 19.46
C LYS A 376 -0.88 24.12 20.49
N LEU A 377 -0.09 25.18 20.58
CA LEU A 377 1.02 25.30 21.52
C LEU A 377 0.52 25.37 22.97
N LYS A 378 -0.49 26.20 23.25
CA LYS A 378 -1.11 26.28 24.59
C LYS A 378 -1.71 24.95 25.03
N MET A 379 -2.41 24.25 24.14
CA MET A 379 -2.99 22.94 24.45
C MET A 379 -1.92 21.88 24.68
N ALA A 380 -0.89 21.83 23.83
CA ALA A 380 0.23 20.91 24.01
C ALA A 380 0.98 21.17 25.32
N PHE A 381 1.23 22.44 25.65
CA PHE A 381 1.90 22.84 26.88
C PHE A 381 1.08 22.48 28.12
N ASN A 382 -0.22 22.81 28.13
CA ASN A 382 -1.11 22.45 29.23
C ASN A 382 -1.16 20.93 29.44
N ARG A 383 -1.24 20.16 28.35
CA ARG A 383 -1.19 18.69 28.43
C ARG A 383 0.11 18.18 29.04
N LEU A 384 1.28 18.65 28.58
CA LEU A 384 2.57 18.22 29.13
C LEU A 384 2.72 18.64 30.60
N ARG A 385 2.28 19.84 30.95
CA ARG A 385 2.26 20.32 32.34
C ARG A 385 1.44 19.40 33.24
N LEU A 386 0.23 19.01 32.80
CA LEU A 386 -0.60 18.06 33.54
C LEU A 386 0.07 16.69 33.68
N CYS A 387 0.79 16.22 32.67
CA CYS A 387 1.57 14.98 32.74
C CYS A 387 2.76 15.04 33.72
N SER A 388 3.35 16.23 33.94
CA SER A 388 4.44 16.45 34.91
C SER A 388 3.90 16.45 36.36
N MET A 389 2.62 16.79 36.57
CA MET A 389 1.99 16.88 37.89
C MET A 389 1.53 15.51 38.43
N LEU A 390 2.49 14.65 38.80
CA LEU A 390 2.25 13.24 39.19
C LEU A 390 1.36 13.02 40.44
N TYR A 391 1.21 14.00 41.33
CA TYR A 391 0.53 13.84 42.63
C TYR A 391 -0.63 14.81 42.89
N GLN A 392 -1.00 15.63 41.91
CA GLN A 392 -2.09 16.60 42.07
C GLN A 392 -3.21 16.26 41.09
N SER A 393 -4.41 15.97 41.59
CA SER A 393 -5.59 15.80 40.75
C SER A 393 -6.10 17.17 40.31
N PRO A 394 -6.14 17.49 39.01
CA PRO A 394 -6.67 18.78 38.55
C PRO A 394 -8.15 18.93 38.91
N GLU A 395 -8.62 20.13 39.22
CA GLU A 395 -10.04 20.37 39.59
C GLU A 395 -10.97 20.36 38.37
N ARG A 396 -10.47 20.92 37.26
CA ARG A 396 -11.22 21.09 36.00
C ARG A 396 -11.49 19.75 35.32
N ALA A 397 -12.73 19.56 34.86
CA ALA A 397 -13.19 18.34 34.21
C ALA A 397 -12.38 17.99 32.96
N GLU A 398 -12.06 18.98 32.13
CA GLU A 398 -11.23 18.83 30.93
C GLU A 398 -9.82 18.33 31.27
N ASP A 399 -9.19 18.88 32.31
CA ASP A 399 -7.84 18.51 32.73
C ASP A 399 -7.80 17.09 33.31
N LYS A 400 -8.83 16.69 34.08
CA LYS A 400 -9.00 15.32 34.57
C LYS A 400 -9.09 14.33 33.40
N ALA A 401 -9.84 14.69 32.36
CA ALA A 401 -10.00 13.85 31.17
C ALA A 401 -8.69 13.72 30.38
N ILE A 402 -7.97 14.83 30.18
CA ILE A 402 -6.65 14.84 29.53
C ILE A 402 -5.68 13.92 30.30
N MET A 403 -5.59 14.09 31.61
CA MET A 403 -4.69 13.28 32.45
C MET A 403 -5.01 11.78 32.34
N ALA A 404 -6.29 11.40 32.38
CA ALA A 404 -6.71 10.00 32.24
C ALA A 404 -6.40 9.41 30.85
N ILE A 405 -6.54 10.20 29.77
CA ILE A 405 -6.15 9.78 28.41
C ILE A 405 -4.64 9.56 28.32
N GLU A 406 -3.84 10.45 28.90
CA GLU A 406 -2.38 10.35 28.87
C GLU A 406 -1.87 9.16 29.71
N GLN A 407 -2.46 8.91 30.88
CA GLN A 407 -2.22 7.69 31.65
C GLN A 407 -2.57 6.43 30.85
N ALA A 408 -3.68 6.44 30.10
CA ALA A 408 -4.04 5.34 29.24
C ALA A 408 -3.03 5.13 28.09
N LYS A 409 -2.46 6.20 27.51
CA LYS A 409 -1.41 6.12 26.48
C LYS A 409 -0.11 5.51 27.02
N LYS A 410 0.29 5.87 28.25
CA LYS A 410 1.50 5.36 28.91
C LYS A 410 1.35 3.95 29.49
N ALA A 411 0.14 3.39 29.54
CA ALA A 411 -0.08 2.03 30.03
C ALA A 411 0.68 1.00 29.17
N MET A 412 1.48 0.14 29.82
CA MET A 412 2.36 -0.81 29.16
C MET A 412 1.57 -1.78 28.27
N PRO A 413 2.16 -2.33 27.20
CA PRO A 413 1.49 -3.38 26.40
C PRO A 413 1.02 -4.56 27.26
N LYS A 414 1.75 -4.88 28.33
CA LYS A 414 1.44 -5.92 29.33
C LYS A 414 0.31 -5.58 30.29
N ASP A 415 -0.10 -4.31 30.42
CA ASP A 415 -1.22 -3.93 31.26
C ASP A 415 -2.52 -4.55 30.72
N SER A 416 -3.34 -5.09 31.61
CA SER A 416 -4.61 -5.72 31.25
C SER A 416 -5.52 -4.73 30.50
N VAL A 417 -6.22 -5.23 29.48
CA VAL A 417 -7.21 -4.46 28.70
C VAL A 417 -8.25 -3.79 29.62
N ARG A 418 -8.56 -4.41 30.77
CA ARG A 418 -9.46 -3.86 31.79
C ARG A 418 -8.95 -2.56 32.42
N LYS A 419 -7.65 -2.49 32.76
CA LYS A 419 -7.02 -1.30 33.36
C LYS A 419 -6.99 -0.15 32.36
N LYS A 420 -6.63 -0.44 31.11
CA LYS A 420 -6.67 0.53 29.99
C LYS A 420 -8.09 1.07 29.75
N ARG A 421 -9.08 0.17 29.67
CA ARG A 421 -10.49 0.54 29.54
C ARG A 421 -10.95 1.42 30.71
N ALA A 422 -10.61 1.08 31.96
CA ALA A 422 -11.02 1.87 33.12
C ALA A 422 -10.51 3.33 33.06
N LEU A 423 -9.25 3.55 32.66
CA LEU A 423 -8.70 4.90 32.49
C LEU A 423 -9.43 5.69 31.41
N LEU A 424 -9.73 5.06 30.26
CA LEU A 424 -10.47 5.71 29.18
C LEU A 424 -11.94 5.99 29.57
N VAL A 425 -12.56 5.12 30.36
CA VAL A 425 -13.90 5.36 30.91
C VAL A 425 -13.88 6.54 31.88
N ASN A 426 -12.89 6.61 32.78
CA ASN A 426 -12.73 7.74 33.70
C ASN A 426 -12.58 9.07 32.95
N ALA A 427 -11.88 9.09 31.82
CA ALA A 427 -11.79 10.28 30.98
C ALA A 427 -13.15 10.73 30.44
N GLY A 428 -13.97 9.80 29.94
CA GLY A 428 -15.32 10.11 29.47
C GLY A 428 -16.29 10.54 30.58
N LEU A 429 -16.20 9.92 31.76
CA LEU A 429 -16.98 10.29 32.95
C LEU A 429 -16.63 11.69 33.46
N ALA A 430 -15.36 12.09 33.38
CA ALA A 430 -14.95 13.44 33.75
C ALA A 430 -15.62 14.51 32.88
N LEU A 431 -15.78 14.26 31.57
CA LEU A 431 -16.38 15.22 30.64
C LEU A 431 -17.92 15.23 30.69
N ALA A 432 -18.54 14.06 30.84
CA ALA A 432 -19.99 13.89 30.83
C ALA A 432 -20.44 12.91 31.93
N PRO A 433 -20.51 13.36 33.19
CA PRO A 433 -20.98 12.55 34.30
C PRO A 433 -22.38 11.99 34.04
N ASP A 434 -22.61 10.74 34.46
CA ASP A 434 -23.84 9.95 34.31
C ASP A 434 -24.26 9.62 32.86
N THR A 435 -24.25 10.59 31.96
CA THR A 435 -24.68 10.40 30.57
C THR A 435 -23.67 9.54 29.81
N PHE A 436 -22.37 9.73 30.04
CA PHE A 436 -21.35 8.89 29.40
C PHE A 436 -21.51 7.42 29.78
N GLN A 437 -21.72 7.13 31.06
CA GLN A 437 -21.91 5.75 31.55
C GLN A 437 -23.13 5.10 30.91
N ILE A 438 -24.25 5.82 30.81
CA ILE A 438 -25.47 5.31 30.20
C ILE A 438 -25.25 4.93 28.73
N VAL A 439 -24.57 5.78 27.96
CA VAL A 439 -24.30 5.51 26.53
C VAL A 439 -23.29 4.38 26.38
N LEU A 440 -22.29 4.30 27.26
CA LEU A 440 -21.32 3.22 27.29
C LEU A 440 -21.98 1.87 27.60
N ASP A 441 -22.94 1.84 28.53
CA ASP A 441 -23.70 0.64 28.90
C ASP A 441 -24.74 0.24 27.85
N SER A 442 -24.85 0.95 26.72
CA SER A 442 -25.79 0.62 25.64
C SER A 442 -25.50 -0.73 24.98
N GLU A 443 -24.25 -1.18 25.02
CA GLU A 443 -23.77 -2.45 24.46
C GLU A 443 -23.56 -3.53 25.54
N ASN A 444 -23.79 -3.19 26.81
CA ASN A 444 -23.55 -4.10 27.92
C ASN A 444 -24.76 -5.04 28.10
N GLU A 445 -24.62 -6.28 27.64
CA GLU A 445 -25.70 -7.29 27.68
C GLU A 445 -26.23 -7.54 29.11
N THR A 446 -25.39 -7.41 30.14
CA THR A 446 -25.80 -7.61 31.54
C THR A 446 -26.77 -6.55 32.05
N LYS A 447 -26.88 -5.41 31.36
CA LYS A 447 -27.79 -4.31 31.72
C LYS A 447 -29.13 -4.40 30.98
N VAL A 448 -29.27 -5.35 30.05
CA VAL A 448 -30.48 -5.53 29.26
C VAL A 448 -31.54 -6.26 30.08
N SER A 449 -32.66 -5.60 30.37
CA SER A 449 -33.78 -6.20 31.08
C SER A 449 -34.68 -6.98 30.12
N ILE A 450 -34.50 -8.31 30.09
CA ILE A 450 -35.41 -9.22 29.38
C ILE A 450 -36.67 -9.35 30.24
N GLY A 451 -37.81 -8.87 29.73
CA GLY A 451 -39.09 -8.94 30.41
C GLY A 451 -39.58 -10.38 30.65
N ARG A 452 -40.77 -10.54 31.24
CA ARG A 452 -41.34 -11.87 31.52
C ARG A 452 -41.70 -12.67 30.25
N ASN A 453 -41.93 -11.99 29.12
CA ASN A 453 -42.22 -12.65 27.85
C ASN A 453 -40.95 -13.31 27.29
N ARG A 454 -41.05 -14.59 26.93
CA ARG A 454 -39.94 -15.38 26.36
C ARG A 454 -40.29 -15.77 24.92
N GLY A 455 -40.25 -14.80 24.01
CA GLY A 455 -40.36 -15.04 22.57
C GLY A 455 -38.99 -15.37 21.94
N ARG A 456 -39.02 -15.94 20.73
CA ARG A 456 -37.83 -16.31 19.94
C ARG A 456 -36.85 -15.15 19.76
N PHE A 457 -37.35 -13.92 19.62
CA PHE A 457 -36.56 -12.73 19.34
C PHE A 457 -36.48 -11.75 20.52
N THR A 458 -37.06 -12.07 21.67
CA THR A 458 -37.22 -11.10 22.77
C THR A 458 -35.88 -10.61 23.34
N ALA A 459 -34.86 -11.47 23.40
CA ALA A 459 -33.53 -11.06 23.83
C ALA A 459 -32.88 -10.06 22.85
N LEU A 460 -32.97 -10.32 21.55
CA LEU A 460 -32.46 -9.44 20.49
C LEU A 460 -33.23 -8.11 20.46
N TYR A 461 -34.55 -8.16 20.61
CA TYR A 461 -35.40 -6.97 20.75
C TYR A 461 -35.02 -6.12 21.96
N ALA A 462 -34.87 -6.74 23.14
CA ALA A 462 -34.51 -6.03 24.37
C ALA A 462 -33.13 -5.37 24.24
N LYS A 463 -32.16 -6.06 23.62
CA LYS A 463 -30.82 -5.53 23.32
C LYS A 463 -30.90 -4.32 22.39
N ALA A 464 -31.59 -4.43 21.26
CA ALA A 464 -31.77 -3.33 20.31
C ALA A 464 -32.45 -2.11 20.96
N ARG A 465 -33.54 -2.33 21.70
CA ARG A 465 -34.28 -1.26 22.38
C ARG A 465 -33.45 -0.58 23.46
N HIS A 466 -32.71 -1.34 24.28
CA HIS A 466 -31.81 -0.81 25.29
C HIS A 466 -30.72 0.06 24.66
N HIS A 467 -30.12 -0.41 23.57
CA HIS A 467 -29.11 0.36 22.84
C HIS A 467 -29.69 1.69 22.34
N ILE A 468 -30.80 1.67 21.57
CA ILE A 468 -31.43 2.88 21.02
C ILE A 468 -31.74 3.92 22.10
N LEU A 469 -32.39 3.51 23.20
CA LEU A 469 -32.79 4.41 24.29
C LEU A 469 -31.59 5.01 25.03
N SER A 470 -30.56 4.19 25.29
CA SER A 470 -29.35 4.63 25.99
C SER A 470 -28.57 5.65 25.16
N VAL A 471 -28.48 5.38 23.87
CA VAL A 471 -27.79 6.18 22.87
C VAL A 471 -28.50 7.53 22.63
N GLU A 472 -29.83 7.60 22.65
CA GLU A 472 -30.57 8.87 22.52
C GLU A 472 -30.26 9.90 23.63
N LYS A 473 -29.95 9.43 24.85
CA LYS A 473 -29.67 10.29 26.00
C LYS A 473 -28.43 11.16 25.82
N ALA A 474 -27.47 10.78 24.97
CA ALA A 474 -26.30 11.58 24.62
C ALA A 474 -26.69 12.99 24.15
N SER A 475 -27.74 13.08 23.31
CA SER A 475 -28.20 14.36 22.75
C SER A 475 -28.79 15.33 23.79
N GLY A 476 -29.27 14.81 24.93
CA GLY A 476 -29.81 15.62 26.02
C GLY A 476 -28.73 16.25 26.89
N HIS A 477 -27.52 15.68 26.93
CA HIS A 477 -26.42 16.22 27.73
C HIS A 477 -25.86 17.53 27.16
N LEU A 478 -25.65 17.60 25.84
CA LEU A 478 -25.17 18.82 25.18
C LEU A 478 -26.10 20.02 25.39
N ARG A 479 -27.42 19.78 25.45
CA ARG A 479 -28.42 20.84 25.69
C ARG A 479 -28.33 21.48 27.09
N ARG A 480 -27.80 20.74 28.08
CA ARG A 480 -27.71 21.20 29.47
C ARG A 480 -26.41 21.95 29.78
N LEU A 481 -25.39 21.78 28.94
CA LEU A 481 -24.02 22.18 29.25
C LEU A 481 -23.62 23.56 28.70
N GLY A 482 -24.41 24.13 27.77
CA GLY A 482 -24.11 25.43 27.15
C GLY A 482 -22.94 25.37 26.16
N SER A 483 -22.47 26.54 25.71
CA SER A 483 -21.39 26.70 24.72
C SER A 483 -20.01 26.95 25.32
N GLU A 484 -19.79 26.59 26.59
CA GLU A 484 -18.51 26.79 27.26
C GLU A 484 -17.50 25.71 26.84
N ASN A 485 -16.29 26.14 26.47
CA ASN A 485 -15.15 25.26 26.12
C ASN A 485 -15.40 24.24 24.99
N GLU A 486 -16.37 24.49 24.09
CA GLU A 486 -16.76 23.55 23.01
C GLU A 486 -15.57 23.03 22.21
N LYS A 487 -14.67 23.92 21.78
CA LYS A 487 -13.48 23.55 20.98
C LYS A 487 -12.55 22.59 21.72
N GLU A 488 -12.25 22.87 22.98
CA GLU A 488 -11.35 22.06 23.81
C GLU A 488 -11.98 20.69 24.09
N ARG A 489 -13.27 20.65 24.41
CA ARG A 489 -14.02 19.40 24.60
C ARG A 489 -14.05 18.53 23.35
N VAL A 490 -14.24 19.13 22.17
CA VAL A 490 -14.18 18.39 20.89
C VAL A 490 -12.82 17.74 20.71
N LEU A 491 -11.73 18.45 21.01
CA LEU A 491 -10.37 17.90 20.91
C LEU A 491 -10.15 16.76 21.90
N ILE A 492 -10.61 16.90 23.15
CA ILE A 492 -10.47 15.83 24.15
C ILE A 492 -11.30 14.60 23.74
N TRP A 493 -12.54 14.77 23.28
CA TRP A 493 -13.36 13.66 22.78
C TRP A 493 -12.74 12.97 21.57
N ALA A 494 -12.18 13.74 20.63
CA ALA A 494 -11.50 13.22 19.46
C ALA A 494 -10.26 12.40 19.84
N GLU A 495 -9.45 12.89 20.78
CA GLU A 495 -8.28 12.16 21.27
C GLU A 495 -8.67 10.91 22.07
N LEU A 496 -9.72 10.97 22.89
CA LEU A 496 -10.27 9.80 23.59
C LEU A 496 -10.69 8.71 22.60
N ALA A 497 -11.42 9.07 21.53
CA ALA A 497 -11.84 8.14 20.49
C ALA A 497 -10.64 7.49 19.77
N LYS A 498 -9.61 8.27 19.44
CA LYS A 498 -8.40 7.74 18.80
C LYS A 498 -7.62 6.77 19.68
N VAL A 499 -7.41 7.14 20.94
CA VAL A 499 -6.67 6.29 21.88
C VAL A 499 -7.44 5.00 22.12
N ALA A 500 -8.76 5.09 22.31
CA ALA A 500 -9.63 3.93 22.45
C ALA A 500 -9.55 3.00 21.22
N ARG A 501 -9.59 3.55 19.99
CA ARG A 501 -9.35 2.79 18.74
C ARG A 501 -7.99 2.12 18.72
N LYS A 502 -6.91 2.85 19.00
CA LYS A 502 -5.53 2.31 19.02
C LYS A 502 -5.35 1.19 20.04
N GLN A 503 -6.10 1.22 21.14
CA GLN A 503 -6.05 0.22 22.21
C GLN A 503 -7.07 -0.92 22.04
N GLY A 504 -7.89 -0.90 20.98
CA GLY A 504 -8.93 -1.91 20.74
C GLY A 504 -10.12 -1.84 21.70
N VAL A 505 -10.32 -0.73 22.40
CA VAL A 505 -11.44 -0.50 23.33
C VAL A 505 -12.59 0.14 22.55
N TRP A 506 -13.32 -0.69 21.80
CA TRP A 506 -14.29 -0.22 20.80
C TRP A 506 -15.56 0.42 21.36
N ASP A 507 -16.03 -0.02 22.53
CA ASP A 507 -17.22 0.53 23.22
C ASP A 507 -16.99 1.99 23.67
N VAL A 508 -15.83 2.25 24.29
CA VAL A 508 -15.39 3.61 24.65
C VAL A 508 -15.16 4.44 23.39
N CYS A 509 -14.56 3.85 22.35
CA CYS A 509 -14.34 4.51 21.06
C CYS A 509 -15.67 5.00 20.44
N ARG A 510 -16.68 4.12 20.34
CA ARG A 510 -18.02 4.48 19.80
C ARG A 510 -18.67 5.57 20.64
N THR A 511 -18.64 5.44 21.96
CA THR A 511 -19.24 6.41 22.89
C THR A 511 -18.58 7.78 22.75
N ALA A 512 -17.24 7.84 22.80
CA ALA A 512 -16.47 9.08 22.67
C ALA A 512 -16.67 9.74 21.30
N SER A 513 -16.62 8.98 20.21
CA SER A 513 -16.92 9.47 18.86
C SER A 513 -18.32 10.08 18.78
N ARG A 514 -19.30 9.47 19.45
CA ARG A 514 -20.68 9.95 19.46
C ARG A 514 -20.81 11.28 20.16
N PHE A 515 -20.19 11.46 21.33
CA PHE A 515 -20.16 12.75 22.02
C PHE A 515 -19.41 13.82 21.21
N CYS A 516 -18.28 13.47 20.59
CA CYS A 516 -17.54 14.38 19.71
C CYS A 516 -18.42 14.91 18.56
N LEU A 517 -19.09 14.01 17.84
CA LEU A 517 -19.86 14.34 16.64
C LEU A 517 -21.18 15.10 16.94
N LEU A 518 -21.60 15.20 18.20
CA LEU A 518 -22.75 16.04 18.58
C LEU A 518 -22.45 17.54 18.42
N TYR A 519 -21.17 17.93 18.45
CA TYR A 519 -20.73 19.32 18.26
C TYR A 519 -20.69 19.74 16.77
N ASP A 520 -20.91 18.82 15.82
CA ASP A 520 -21.06 19.18 14.40
C ASP A 520 -22.42 19.87 14.17
N SER A 521 -22.39 21.20 14.05
CA SER A 521 -23.56 22.08 13.95
C SER A 521 -24.55 21.73 12.82
N VAL A 522 -24.10 21.04 11.76
CA VAL A 522 -24.94 20.61 10.64
C VAL A 522 -25.78 19.38 11.00
N LYS A 523 -25.25 18.44 11.80
CA LYS A 523 -26.02 17.30 12.33
C LYS A 523 -27.13 17.77 13.29
N VAL A 524 -26.86 18.79 14.10
CA VAL A 524 -27.83 19.36 15.05
C VAL A 524 -29.04 19.99 14.33
N LYS A 525 -28.85 20.65 13.18
CA LYS A 525 -29.93 21.24 12.37
C LYS A 525 -30.83 20.18 11.70
N LYS A 526 -30.26 19.10 11.14
CA LYS A 526 -31.06 17.98 10.56
C LYS A 526 -31.91 17.28 11.64
N MET A 527 -31.37 17.08 12.84
CA MET A 527 -32.10 16.49 13.99
C MET A 527 -33.20 17.41 14.55
N ALA A 528 -33.00 18.73 14.54
CA ALA A 528 -33.99 19.70 14.99
C ALA A 528 -35.20 19.83 14.05
N ARG A 529 -34.98 19.74 12.72
CA ARG A 529 -36.07 19.71 11.72
C ARG A 529 -36.92 18.44 11.82
N ALA A 530 -36.30 17.28 12.03
CA ALA A 530 -37.02 16.00 12.18
C ALA A 530 -37.95 15.97 13.42
N LYS A 531 -37.57 16.62 14.53
CA LYS A 531 -38.40 16.69 15.75
C LYS A 531 -39.59 17.65 15.65
N LYS A 532 -39.56 18.64 14.75
CA LYS A 532 -40.69 19.56 14.52
C LYS A 532 -41.81 18.97 13.65
N GLY A 533 -41.54 17.89 12.92
CA GLY A 533 -42.52 17.22 12.04
C GLY A 533 -43.57 16.34 12.75
N ARG A 534 -43.55 16.24 14.09
CA ARG A 534 -44.47 15.41 14.88
C ARG A 534 -45.14 16.22 15.99
N LYS A 535 -46.03 17.17 15.64
CA LYS A 535 -47.15 17.58 16.51
C LYS A 535 -48.31 18.16 15.68
N LYS A 536 -49.51 17.75 16.08
CA LYS A 536 -50.83 17.80 15.42
C LYS A 536 -51.31 19.20 14.98
N ARG A 537 -52.08 19.21 13.89
CA ARG A 537 -53.06 20.25 13.51
C ARG A 537 -54.15 20.39 14.58
N GLY A 538 -54.59 21.63 14.85
CA GLY A 538 -55.79 21.95 15.63
C GLY A 538 -55.84 23.40 16.15
N THR A 539 -56.44 24.28 15.33
CA THR A 539 -57.35 25.41 15.64
C THR A 539 -56.96 26.57 16.59
N ASP A 540 -56.90 27.76 15.98
CA ASP A 540 -57.25 29.15 16.36
C ASP A 540 -56.64 29.94 17.55
N ALA A 541 -56.23 31.16 17.15
CA ALA A 541 -56.31 32.47 17.81
C ALA A 541 -55.05 33.14 18.42
N SER A 542 -54.79 34.32 17.82
CA SER A 542 -54.15 35.57 18.28
C SER A 542 -52.67 35.63 18.69
N LEU A 543 -51.94 36.38 17.86
CA LEU A 543 -50.99 37.47 18.17
C LEU A 543 -50.24 37.38 19.50
N ASP A 544 -48.92 37.15 19.42
CA ASP A 544 -48.00 38.12 20.02
C ASP A 544 -46.62 38.12 19.37
N ALA A 545 -46.17 39.36 19.11
CA ALA A 545 -44.95 39.70 18.42
C ALA A 545 -43.71 39.46 19.31
N LYS A 546 -42.89 38.46 18.95
CA LYS A 546 -41.47 38.38 19.35
C LYS A 546 -40.67 37.42 18.46
N ALA A 547 -40.99 37.41 17.17
CA ALA A 547 -40.37 36.53 16.18
C ALA A 547 -39.35 37.26 15.29
N HIS A 548 -38.63 38.26 15.81
CA HIS A 548 -37.50 38.89 15.09
C HIS A 548 -36.39 39.15 16.11
N SER A 549 -35.34 38.30 16.07
CA SER A 549 -33.94 38.56 16.48
C SER A 549 -33.29 37.29 17.03
N GLN A 550 -32.87 36.38 16.14
CA GLN A 550 -31.66 35.55 16.32
C GLN A 550 -31.30 34.86 14.99
N VAL A 551 -31.23 35.67 13.93
CA VAL A 551 -30.33 35.39 12.81
C VAL A 551 -28.93 35.76 13.32
N LEU A 552 -28.32 34.86 14.09
CA LEU A 552 -26.93 35.00 14.49
C LEU A 552 -26.08 34.36 13.38
N LEU A 553 -25.37 35.24 12.67
CA LEU A 553 -24.43 34.99 11.59
C LEU A 553 -23.68 33.65 11.71
N GLN A 554 -23.83 32.80 10.70
CA GLN A 554 -23.08 31.56 10.54
C GLN A 554 -21.60 31.89 10.32
N ARG A 555 -20.75 31.63 11.31
CA ARG A 555 -19.31 31.48 11.07
C ARG A 555 -19.07 30.04 10.59
N PRO A 556 -18.42 29.83 9.43
CA PRO A 556 -17.86 28.51 9.10
C PRO A 556 -17.00 28.03 10.27
N GLY A 557 -17.16 26.78 10.69
CA GLY A 557 -16.29 26.19 11.71
C GLY A 557 -14.84 26.32 11.29
N SER A 558 -13.92 26.56 12.23
CA SER A 558 -12.50 26.64 11.89
C SER A 558 -12.05 25.36 11.15
N PRO A 559 -11.31 25.45 10.02
CA PRO A 559 -10.92 24.27 9.22
C PRO A 559 -10.24 23.16 10.03
N SER A 560 -9.50 23.54 11.09
CA SER A 560 -8.88 22.61 12.04
C SER A 560 -9.89 21.73 12.79
N LEU A 561 -11.02 22.30 13.20
CA LEU A 561 -12.09 21.61 13.94
C LEU A 561 -12.91 20.72 13.00
N LEU A 562 -13.21 21.22 11.81
CA LEU A 562 -13.85 20.43 10.75
C LEU A 562 -13.04 19.18 10.42
N ARG A 563 -11.71 19.31 10.23
CA ARG A 563 -10.82 18.16 10.03
C ARG A 563 -10.89 17.14 11.17
N LYS A 564 -11.04 17.59 12.43
CA LYS A 564 -11.23 16.70 13.58
C LYS A 564 -12.56 15.96 13.55
N PHE A 565 -13.64 16.61 13.12
CA PHE A 565 -14.92 15.92 12.93
C PHE A 565 -14.85 14.87 11.82
N ALA A 566 -14.18 15.15 10.70
CA ALA A 566 -13.96 14.16 9.64
C ALA A 566 -13.14 12.96 10.17
N GLU A 567 -12.02 13.23 10.86
CA GLU A 567 -11.17 12.19 11.46
C GLU A 567 -11.96 11.29 12.43
N VAL A 568 -12.75 11.88 13.33
CA VAL A 568 -13.62 11.12 14.25
C VAL A 568 -14.77 10.44 13.51
N GLY A 569 -15.27 11.02 12.41
CA GLY A 569 -16.27 10.41 11.54
C GLY A 569 -15.81 9.08 10.97
N PHE A 570 -14.57 9.01 10.47
CA PHE A 570 -13.94 7.77 10.01
C PHE A 570 -13.82 6.73 11.13
N ILE A 571 -13.31 7.15 12.30
CA ILE A 571 -13.15 6.28 13.48
C ILE A 571 -14.51 5.74 13.95
N SER A 572 -15.52 6.60 13.98
CA SER A 572 -16.88 6.27 14.37
C SER A 572 -17.50 5.23 13.44
N ALA A 573 -17.31 5.37 12.13
CA ALA A 573 -17.83 4.44 11.15
C ALA A 573 -17.15 3.07 11.27
N GLU A 574 -15.82 3.02 11.34
CA GLU A 574 -15.06 1.76 11.53
C GLU A 574 -15.48 1.05 12.83
N ALA A 575 -15.60 1.80 13.92
CA ALA A 575 -16.04 1.24 15.19
C ALA A 575 -17.50 0.73 15.14
N THR A 576 -18.35 1.32 14.31
CA THR A 576 -19.73 0.84 14.08
C THR A 576 -19.76 -0.42 13.22
N VAL A 577 -18.90 -0.51 12.20
CA VAL A 577 -18.72 -1.75 11.41
C VAL A 577 -18.26 -2.90 12.31
N HIS A 578 -17.34 -2.64 13.25
CA HIS A 578 -16.93 -3.66 14.22
C HIS A 578 -18.11 -4.12 15.12
N LEU A 579 -19.05 -3.23 15.45
CA LEU A 579 -20.25 -3.61 16.21
C LEU A 579 -21.17 -4.51 15.36
N LEU A 580 -21.40 -4.17 14.09
CA LEU A 580 -22.15 -5.00 13.14
C LEU A 580 -21.55 -6.41 13.01
N GLN A 581 -20.22 -6.49 12.85
CA GLN A 581 -19.50 -7.75 12.76
C GLN A 581 -19.63 -8.58 14.05
N SER A 582 -19.69 -7.95 15.23
CA SER A 582 -19.92 -8.66 16.49
C SER A 582 -21.34 -9.23 16.62
N GLU A 583 -22.32 -8.66 15.90
CA GLU A 583 -23.67 -9.25 15.75
C GLU A 583 -23.74 -10.28 14.59
N GLY A 584 -22.61 -10.56 13.92
CA GLY A 584 -22.53 -11.51 12.81
C GLY A 584 -23.08 -10.98 11.48
N VAL A 585 -23.17 -9.67 11.31
CA VAL A 585 -23.71 -9.02 10.10
C VAL A 585 -22.65 -8.13 9.44
N GLU A 586 -22.49 -8.22 8.12
CA GLU A 586 -21.63 -7.31 7.36
C GLU A 586 -22.31 -5.95 7.13
N LEU A 587 -21.54 -4.92 6.78
CA LEU A 587 -22.10 -3.58 6.57
C LEU A 587 -23.13 -3.58 5.44
N ASN A 588 -24.31 -2.99 5.66
CA ASN A 588 -25.44 -2.95 4.72
C ASN A 588 -26.06 -4.33 4.39
N ASP A 589 -25.67 -5.40 5.09
CA ASP A 589 -26.35 -6.68 5.03
C ASP A 589 -27.51 -6.78 6.02
N HIS A 590 -28.43 -7.72 5.75
CA HIS A 590 -29.56 -7.98 6.63
C HIS A 590 -29.24 -9.12 7.61
N PRO A 591 -29.69 -9.02 8.88
CA PRO A 591 -29.54 -10.11 9.84
C PRO A 591 -30.33 -11.34 9.39
N LYS A 592 -29.74 -12.53 9.53
CA LYS A 592 -30.41 -13.80 9.24
C LYS A 592 -31.06 -14.34 10.50
N PRO A 593 -32.33 -14.78 10.47
CA PRO A 593 -33.00 -15.32 11.65
C PRO A 593 -32.33 -16.64 12.08
N THR A 594 -32.02 -16.78 13.37
CA THR A 594 -31.41 -17.99 13.92
C THR A 594 -32.35 -19.19 13.79
N GLU A 595 -31.92 -20.27 13.14
CA GLU A 595 -32.70 -21.50 12.99
C GLU A 595 -32.99 -22.13 14.37
N ASN A 596 -34.27 -22.32 14.71
CA ASN A 596 -34.66 -23.02 15.94
C ASN A 596 -34.48 -24.53 15.72
N LEU A 597 -33.48 -25.13 16.35
CA LEU A 597 -33.30 -26.60 16.41
C LEU A 597 -34.27 -27.29 17.38
N SER A 598 -35.21 -26.56 18.00
CA SER A 598 -36.20 -27.14 18.92
C SER A 598 -37.25 -27.93 18.16
N GLN A 599 -37.37 -29.22 18.50
CA GLN A 599 -38.46 -30.09 18.04
C GLN A 599 -39.79 -29.52 18.57
N HIS A 600 -40.58 -28.91 17.69
CA HIS A 600 -41.93 -28.46 18.02
C HIS A 600 -42.92 -29.61 17.86
N PRO A 601 -44.00 -29.68 18.68
CA PRO A 601 -45.06 -30.65 18.51
C PRO A 601 -45.74 -30.50 17.14
N THR A 602 -46.16 -31.61 16.55
CA THR A 602 -46.95 -31.66 15.31
C THR A 602 -48.19 -30.77 15.43
N GLY A 603 -48.21 -29.65 14.70
CA GLY A 603 -49.29 -28.64 14.72
C GLY A 603 -48.85 -27.21 15.01
N TYR A 604 -47.59 -26.96 15.39
CA TYR A 604 -47.06 -25.61 15.59
C TYR A 604 -46.79 -24.90 14.26
N VAL A 605 -47.55 -23.85 13.96
CA VAL A 605 -47.26 -22.95 12.84
C VAL A 605 -46.21 -21.95 13.31
N LEU A 606 -45.00 -22.06 12.75
CA LEU A 606 -43.92 -21.09 13.00
C LEU A 606 -44.31 -19.76 12.35
N GLU A 607 -44.54 -18.71 13.16
CA GLU A 607 -44.72 -17.35 12.65
C GLU A 607 -43.53 -16.99 11.73
N SER A 608 -43.84 -16.42 10.57
CA SER A 608 -42.81 -15.94 9.66
C SER A 608 -42.02 -14.82 10.38
N PRO A 609 -40.67 -14.82 10.33
CA PRO A 609 -39.87 -13.78 10.97
C PRO A 609 -40.27 -12.36 10.53
N GLU A 610 -40.80 -12.21 9.31
CA GLU A 610 -41.20 -10.92 8.72
C GLU A 610 -42.48 -10.33 9.33
N GLU A 611 -43.38 -11.17 9.85
CA GLU A 611 -44.60 -10.73 10.56
C GLU A 611 -44.33 -10.37 12.03
N ASN A 612 -43.19 -10.78 12.58
CA ASN A 612 -42.88 -10.58 13.99
C ASN A 612 -42.33 -9.17 14.29
N SER A 613 -43.06 -8.40 15.10
CA SER A 613 -42.68 -7.02 15.47
C SER A 613 -41.36 -6.90 16.25
N GLU A 614 -40.99 -7.91 17.04
CA GLU A 614 -39.73 -7.93 17.81
C GLU A 614 -38.53 -8.10 16.87
N TRP A 615 -38.64 -8.99 15.88
CA TRP A 615 -37.62 -9.18 14.85
C TRP A 615 -37.45 -7.95 13.97
N ASN A 616 -38.55 -7.33 13.54
CA ASN A 616 -38.50 -6.11 12.73
C ASN A 616 -37.82 -4.94 13.46
N THR A 617 -37.98 -4.85 14.78
CA THR A 617 -37.28 -3.84 15.59
C THR A 617 -35.77 -4.11 15.63
N TYR A 618 -35.35 -5.37 15.81
CA TYR A 618 -33.93 -5.74 15.77
C TYR A 618 -33.32 -5.52 14.39
N LYS A 619 -34.02 -5.93 13.32
CA LYS A 619 -33.61 -5.69 11.93
C LYS A 619 -33.43 -4.19 11.65
N SER A 620 -34.40 -3.36 12.05
CA SER A 620 -34.33 -1.90 11.91
C SER A 620 -33.16 -1.30 12.70
N TRP A 621 -32.82 -1.85 13.87
CA TRP A 621 -31.63 -1.44 14.61
C TRP A 621 -30.34 -1.72 13.85
N ILE A 622 -30.16 -2.94 13.31
CA ILE A 622 -28.99 -3.30 12.48
C ILE A 622 -28.89 -2.40 11.23
N GLU A 623 -30.01 -2.17 10.54
CA GLU A 623 -30.06 -1.24 9.40
C GLU A 623 -29.67 0.19 9.82
N SER A 624 -30.12 0.66 10.98
CA SER A 624 -29.77 1.99 11.51
C SER A 624 -28.27 2.13 11.81
N LEU A 625 -27.60 1.05 12.25
CA LEU A 625 -26.16 1.03 12.48
C LEU A 625 -25.40 1.13 11.15
N SER A 626 -25.81 0.37 10.14
CA SER A 626 -25.23 0.44 8.78
C SER A 626 -25.39 1.84 8.18
N GLN A 627 -26.59 2.43 8.28
CA GLN A 627 -26.84 3.81 7.86
C GLN A 627 -25.99 4.82 8.64
N TYR A 628 -25.79 4.62 9.95
CA TYR A 628 -24.97 5.51 10.77
C TYR A 628 -23.50 5.49 10.34
N ALA A 629 -22.95 4.31 10.02
CA ALA A 629 -21.58 4.18 9.51
C ALA A 629 -21.43 4.86 8.14
N MET A 630 -22.32 4.57 7.19
CA MET A 630 -22.33 5.19 5.86
C MET A 630 -22.44 6.71 5.93
N ASN A 631 -23.40 7.23 6.71
CA ASN A 631 -23.57 8.67 6.89
C ASN A 631 -22.37 9.36 7.53
N SER A 632 -21.59 8.65 8.36
CA SER A 632 -20.39 9.21 8.98
C SER A 632 -19.26 9.38 7.97
N TRP A 633 -19.08 8.45 7.03
CA TRP A 633 -18.14 8.64 5.91
C TRP A 633 -18.62 9.70 4.92
N LEU A 634 -19.90 9.70 4.53
CA LEU A 634 -20.45 10.71 3.63
C LEU A 634 -20.35 12.12 4.23
N ARG A 635 -20.66 12.29 5.52
CA ARG A 635 -20.46 13.58 6.20
C ARG A 635 -18.98 13.99 6.25
N SER A 636 -18.06 13.04 6.38
CA SER A 636 -16.62 13.33 6.33
C SER A 636 -16.20 13.80 4.94
N ALA A 637 -16.77 13.25 3.87
CA ALA A 637 -16.58 13.73 2.50
C ALA A 637 -17.14 15.16 2.31
N GLU A 638 -18.35 15.43 2.81
CA GLU A 638 -18.93 16.78 2.81
C GLU A 638 -18.03 17.79 3.53
N ILE A 639 -17.46 17.41 4.67
CA ILE A 639 -16.50 18.25 5.38
C ILE A 639 -15.26 18.51 4.51
N GLY A 640 -14.75 17.49 3.82
CA GLY A 640 -13.66 17.64 2.85
C GLY A 640 -13.99 18.65 1.74
N GLN A 641 -15.24 18.69 1.28
CA GLN A 641 -15.74 19.71 0.35
C GLN A 641 -15.82 21.10 0.98
N GLU A 642 -16.34 21.21 2.20
CA GLU A 642 -16.47 22.49 2.92
C GLU A 642 -15.09 23.16 3.13
N ILE A 643 -14.03 22.38 3.35
CA ILE A 643 -12.67 22.90 3.55
C ILE A 643 -11.78 22.83 2.30
N GLN A 644 -12.30 22.32 1.17
CA GLN A 644 -11.57 22.13 -0.09
C GLN A 644 -10.31 21.24 0.04
N GLU A 645 -10.41 20.16 0.81
CA GLU A 645 -9.33 19.17 0.99
C GLU A 645 -9.66 17.84 0.32
N ALA A 646 -9.11 17.64 -0.89
CA ALA A 646 -9.38 16.47 -1.73
C ALA A 646 -8.99 15.14 -1.06
N TRP A 647 -7.93 15.11 -0.23
CA TRP A 647 -7.46 13.91 0.45
C TRP A 647 -8.49 13.32 1.43
N ILE A 648 -9.33 14.15 2.07
CA ILE A 648 -10.41 13.67 2.97
C ILE A 648 -11.50 12.98 2.15
N VAL A 649 -11.87 13.58 1.02
CA VAL A 649 -12.89 13.05 0.10
C VAL A 649 -12.42 11.70 -0.46
N GLN A 650 -11.16 11.63 -0.92
CA GLN A 650 -10.54 10.41 -1.41
C GLN A 650 -10.58 9.30 -0.34
N ASN A 651 -10.19 9.61 0.90
CA ASN A 651 -10.29 8.65 2.00
C ASN A 651 -11.74 8.15 2.16
N ALA A 652 -12.74 9.03 2.17
CA ALA A 652 -14.15 8.61 2.25
C ALA A 652 -14.57 7.67 1.12
N MET A 653 -14.12 7.91 -0.12
CA MET A 653 -14.35 6.99 -1.23
C MET A 653 -13.74 5.61 -0.97
N VAL A 654 -12.47 5.57 -0.58
CA VAL A 654 -11.74 4.32 -0.30
C VAL A 654 -12.43 3.53 0.82
N TYR A 655 -12.81 4.18 1.91
CA TYR A 655 -13.51 3.53 3.02
C TYR A 655 -14.85 2.95 2.57
N VAL A 656 -15.66 3.71 1.82
CA VAL A 656 -16.97 3.26 1.33
C VAL A 656 -16.83 2.09 0.35
N LEU A 657 -15.91 2.16 -0.60
CA LEU A 657 -15.70 1.09 -1.60
C LEU A 657 -15.16 -0.19 -0.95
N ASN A 658 -14.21 -0.08 -0.02
CA ASN A 658 -13.59 -1.25 0.61
C ASN A 658 -14.55 -1.98 1.55
N HIS A 659 -15.28 -1.26 2.41
CA HIS A 659 -16.19 -1.90 3.36
C HIS A 659 -17.44 -2.49 2.68
N ASN A 660 -17.81 -1.98 1.49
CA ASN A 660 -18.90 -2.51 0.68
C ASN A 660 -18.43 -3.41 -0.47
N HIS A 661 -17.16 -3.84 -0.47
CA HIS A 661 -16.61 -4.69 -1.53
C HIS A 661 -17.39 -6.00 -1.67
N HIS A 662 -17.87 -6.58 -0.56
CA HIS A 662 -18.71 -7.77 -0.56
C HIS A 662 -20.01 -7.58 -1.38
N LEU A 663 -20.69 -6.43 -1.26
CA LEU A 663 -21.86 -6.10 -2.07
C LEU A 663 -21.50 -5.88 -3.55
N ILE A 664 -20.35 -5.24 -3.82
CA ILE A 664 -19.87 -5.03 -5.19
C ILE A 664 -19.58 -6.36 -5.88
N VAL A 665 -18.91 -7.29 -5.19
CA VAL A 665 -18.62 -8.63 -5.74
C VAL A 665 -19.89 -9.46 -5.89
N ALA A 666 -20.86 -9.32 -4.98
CA ALA A 666 -22.14 -10.01 -5.03
C ALA A 666 -23.12 -9.46 -6.09
N GLY A 667 -22.79 -8.38 -6.80
CA GLY A 667 -23.69 -7.76 -7.77
C GLY A 667 -24.84 -6.98 -7.14
N ARG A 668 -24.69 -6.52 -5.89
CA ARG A 668 -25.68 -5.76 -5.12
C ARG A 668 -25.37 -4.25 -5.08
N GLN A 669 -24.69 -3.72 -6.10
CA GLN A 669 -24.32 -2.29 -6.16
C GLN A 669 -25.53 -1.34 -6.18
N LYS A 670 -26.72 -1.82 -6.57
CA LYS A 670 -27.96 -1.03 -6.57
C LYS A 670 -28.25 -0.39 -5.22
N GLU A 671 -27.92 -1.07 -4.13
CA GLU A 671 -28.13 -0.59 -2.76
C GLU A 671 -27.21 0.59 -2.38
N LEU A 672 -26.13 0.81 -3.15
CA LEU A 672 -25.12 1.83 -2.88
C LEU A 672 -25.25 3.06 -3.79
N VAL A 673 -26.16 3.05 -4.76
CA VAL A 673 -26.26 4.09 -5.82
C VAL A 673 -26.31 5.49 -5.23
N ASP A 674 -27.19 5.74 -4.26
CA ASP A 674 -27.33 7.07 -3.65
C ASP A 674 -26.02 7.57 -3.01
N ALA A 675 -25.33 6.69 -2.28
CA ALA A 675 -24.08 7.01 -1.61
C ALA A 675 -22.94 7.25 -2.62
N LEU A 676 -22.82 6.41 -3.64
CA LEU A 676 -21.79 6.53 -4.68
C LEU A 676 -22.03 7.77 -5.55
N TYR A 677 -23.28 8.10 -5.85
CA TYR A 677 -23.66 9.31 -6.59
C TYR A 677 -23.34 10.59 -5.81
N HIS A 678 -23.61 10.61 -4.50
CA HIS A 678 -23.24 11.71 -3.61
C HIS A 678 -21.73 11.92 -3.58
N LEU A 679 -20.95 10.85 -3.43
CA LEU A 679 -19.49 10.92 -3.47
C LEU A 679 -18.96 11.43 -4.81
N LEU A 680 -19.50 10.96 -5.94
CA LEU A 680 -19.08 11.41 -7.26
C LEU A 680 -19.31 12.92 -7.43
N THR A 681 -20.43 13.43 -6.93
CA THR A 681 -20.76 14.86 -6.97
C THR A 681 -19.75 15.69 -6.18
N ILE A 682 -19.36 15.22 -4.98
CA ILE A 682 -18.35 15.89 -4.15
C ILE A 682 -16.98 15.88 -4.84
N VAL A 683 -16.56 14.74 -5.39
CA VAL A 683 -15.25 14.58 -6.04
C VAL A 683 -15.13 15.45 -7.29
N LYS A 684 -16.21 15.55 -8.09
CA LYS A 684 -16.26 16.47 -9.24
C LYS A 684 -16.06 17.93 -8.83
N ALA A 685 -16.45 18.31 -7.61
CA ALA A 685 -16.31 19.68 -7.11
C ALA A 685 -14.91 19.99 -6.54
N VAL A 686 -14.28 19.02 -5.86
CA VAL A 686 -13.02 19.21 -5.09
C VAL A 686 -11.78 18.73 -5.85
N GLY A 687 -11.94 17.78 -6.79
CA GLY A 687 -10.85 17.08 -7.45
C GLY A 687 -10.53 15.73 -6.81
N HIS A 688 -9.77 14.90 -7.53
CA HIS A 688 -9.51 13.48 -7.21
C HIS A 688 -8.11 13.21 -6.61
N ASN A 689 -7.38 14.26 -6.22
CA ASN A 689 -6.12 14.20 -5.46
C ASN A 689 -5.02 13.31 -6.08
N GLY A 690 -4.98 13.14 -7.41
CA GLY A 690 -4.00 12.31 -8.09
C GLY A 690 -4.22 10.80 -7.98
N ASP A 691 -5.43 10.34 -7.61
CA ASP A 691 -5.80 8.92 -7.59
C ASP A 691 -6.94 8.62 -8.59
N PRO A 692 -6.61 8.52 -9.88
CA PRO A 692 -7.59 8.24 -10.94
C PRO A 692 -8.17 6.82 -10.83
N VAL A 693 -7.48 5.89 -10.16
CA VAL A 693 -7.91 4.48 -10.04
C VAL A 693 -9.14 4.37 -9.15
N THR A 694 -9.11 5.01 -7.98
CA THR A 694 -10.25 4.98 -7.05
C THR A 694 -11.46 5.71 -7.64
N LEU A 695 -11.24 6.77 -8.42
CA LEU A 695 -12.30 7.45 -9.17
C LEU A 695 -12.92 6.55 -10.24
N ALA A 696 -12.10 5.86 -11.03
CA ALA A 696 -12.56 4.89 -12.02
C ALA A 696 -13.40 3.77 -11.38
N MET A 697 -12.97 3.25 -10.22
CA MET A 697 -13.71 2.27 -9.43
C MET A 697 -15.07 2.79 -8.96
N LEU A 698 -15.12 4.02 -8.43
CA LEU A 698 -16.36 4.68 -8.00
C LEU A 698 -17.35 4.79 -9.17
N CYS A 699 -16.89 5.31 -10.31
CA CYS A 699 -17.71 5.47 -11.51
C CYS A 699 -18.22 4.13 -12.04
N ASN A 700 -17.38 3.10 -12.08
CA ASN A 700 -17.79 1.76 -12.52
C ASN A 700 -18.82 1.13 -11.57
N ALA A 701 -18.61 1.23 -10.26
CA ALA A 701 -19.55 0.69 -9.26
C ALA A 701 -20.91 1.39 -9.33
N LEU A 702 -20.92 2.72 -9.47
CA LEU A 702 -22.13 3.52 -9.64
C LEU A 702 -22.86 3.17 -10.93
N ALA A 703 -22.17 3.18 -12.07
CA ALA A 703 -22.77 2.88 -13.36
C ALA A 703 -23.34 1.45 -13.41
N ARG A 704 -22.63 0.46 -12.82
CA ARG A 704 -23.17 -0.90 -12.66
C ARG A 704 -24.40 -0.94 -11.78
N GLY A 705 -24.40 -0.24 -10.64
CA GLY A 705 -25.55 -0.16 -9.74
C GLY A 705 -26.80 0.40 -10.42
N LEU A 706 -26.64 1.37 -11.33
CA LEU A 706 -27.73 1.95 -12.11
C LEU A 706 -28.29 0.99 -13.18
N ILE A 707 -27.45 0.16 -13.83
CA ILE A 707 -27.90 -0.70 -14.93
C ILE A 707 -28.29 -2.12 -14.50
N ILE A 708 -27.81 -2.62 -13.35
CA ILE A 708 -27.88 -4.06 -13.01
C ILE A 708 -29.30 -4.61 -12.93
N SER A 709 -30.28 -3.82 -12.45
CA SER A 709 -31.68 -4.25 -12.40
C SER A 709 -32.34 -4.37 -13.76
N TRP A 710 -31.73 -3.81 -14.80
CA TRP A 710 -32.27 -3.76 -16.16
C TRP A 710 -31.63 -4.81 -17.08
N ILE A 711 -30.63 -5.57 -16.60
CA ILE A 711 -29.99 -6.63 -17.37
C ILE A 711 -30.84 -7.92 -17.25
N PRO A 712 -31.33 -8.51 -18.35
CA PRO A 712 -32.10 -9.74 -18.29
C PRO A 712 -31.28 -10.91 -17.74
N THR A 713 -31.82 -11.64 -16.76
CA THR A 713 -31.25 -12.91 -16.30
C THR A 713 -31.49 -14.00 -17.35
N GLN A 714 -30.44 -14.44 -18.07
CA GLN A 714 -30.58 -15.52 -19.04
C GLN A 714 -30.76 -16.88 -18.36
N VAL A 715 -31.80 -17.62 -18.75
CA VAL A 715 -32.04 -19.01 -18.35
C VAL A 715 -31.16 -19.94 -19.23
N PRO A 716 -30.48 -20.96 -18.68
CA PRO A 716 -29.56 -21.82 -19.43
C PRO A 716 -30.20 -22.51 -20.66
N GLU A 717 -29.46 -22.55 -21.77
CA GLU A 717 -29.82 -23.03 -23.13
C GLU A 717 -30.20 -24.52 -23.30
N LYS A 718 -30.81 -25.19 -22.32
CA LYS A 718 -31.22 -26.60 -22.51
C LYS A 718 -32.59 -26.81 -23.18
N SER A 719 -33.25 -25.75 -23.63
CA SER A 719 -34.57 -25.84 -24.29
C SER A 719 -34.64 -25.08 -25.61
N ARG A 720 -33.74 -25.34 -26.56
CA ARG A 720 -34.00 -24.97 -27.97
C ARG A 720 -34.87 -26.06 -28.63
N LYS A 721 -36.18 -25.99 -28.40
CA LYS A 721 -37.14 -26.33 -29.47
C LYS A 721 -37.31 -25.06 -30.28
N VAL A 722 -37.20 -25.19 -31.61
CA VAL A 722 -37.34 -24.11 -32.60
C VAL A 722 -38.64 -23.35 -32.34
N ILE A 723 -38.53 -22.15 -31.77
CA ILE A 723 -39.60 -21.16 -31.69
C ILE A 723 -39.00 -19.86 -32.25
N ARG A 724 -39.74 -19.23 -33.16
CA ARG A 724 -39.37 -18.03 -33.92
C ARG A 724 -38.90 -16.88 -32.99
N PRO A 725 -37.92 -16.06 -33.42
CA PRO A 725 -37.45 -14.91 -32.64
C PRO A 725 -38.46 -13.77 -32.82
N ASN A 726 -39.41 -13.64 -31.89
CA ASN A 726 -40.19 -12.42 -31.68
C ASN A 726 -40.88 -12.53 -30.32
N THR A 727 -40.15 -12.25 -29.26
CA THR A 727 -40.72 -11.79 -27.99
C THR A 727 -40.20 -10.38 -27.78
N SER A 728 -41.06 -9.42 -28.06
CA SER A 728 -40.90 -7.99 -27.82
C SER A 728 -40.53 -7.72 -26.37
N HIS A 729 -39.42 -7.02 -26.17
CA HIS A 729 -39.04 -6.46 -24.87
C HIS A 729 -40.15 -5.55 -24.34
N THR A 730 -40.49 -5.66 -23.06
CA THR A 730 -41.28 -4.65 -22.35
C THR A 730 -40.57 -3.30 -22.49
N PRO A 731 -41.25 -2.24 -22.96
CA PRO A 731 -40.62 -0.92 -23.08
C PRO A 731 -40.13 -0.46 -21.70
N LEU A 732 -38.88 0.02 -21.65
CA LEU A 732 -38.30 0.59 -20.43
C LEU A 732 -39.09 1.84 -20.03
N ASP A 733 -39.45 1.95 -18.75
CA ASP A 733 -40.10 3.14 -18.21
C ASP A 733 -39.19 4.38 -18.36
N SER A 734 -39.78 5.58 -18.42
CA SER A 734 -39.03 6.84 -18.58
C SER A 734 -37.96 7.05 -17.49
N GLY A 735 -38.23 6.58 -16.26
CA GLY A 735 -37.26 6.58 -15.16
C GLY A 735 -36.08 5.64 -15.40
N ALA A 736 -36.32 4.44 -15.93
CA ALA A 736 -35.27 3.48 -16.28
C ALA A 736 -34.34 4.03 -17.37
N ILE A 737 -34.90 4.68 -18.38
CA ILE A 737 -34.12 5.33 -19.45
C ILE A 737 -33.22 6.44 -18.86
N SER A 738 -33.72 7.21 -17.89
CA SER A 738 -32.91 8.24 -17.22
C SER A 738 -31.75 7.64 -16.43
N GLU A 739 -31.99 6.59 -15.64
CA GLU A 739 -30.93 5.91 -14.87
C GLU A 739 -29.83 5.35 -15.78
N ILE A 740 -30.21 4.73 -16.90
CA ILE A 740 -29.24 4.16 -17.85
C ILE A 740 -28.47 5.28 -18.58
N LYS A 741 -29.11 6.40 -18.92
CA LYS A 741 -28.42 7.58 -19.48
C LYS A 741 -27.39 8.14 -18.50
N THR A 742 -27.76 8.29 -17.22
CA THR A 742 -26.82 8.71 -16.18
C THR A 742 -25.65 7.73 -16.05
N ALA A 743 -25.90 6.41 -16.15
CA ALA A 743 -24.82 5.41 -16.13
C ALA A 743 -23.83 5.58 -17.30
N VAL A 744 -24.34 5.91 -18.49
CA VAL A 744 -23.51 6.23 -19.67
C VAL A 744 -22.66 7.48 -19.42
N GLU A 745 -23.27 8.57 -18.95
CA GLU A 745 -22.57 9.83 -18.65
C GLU A 745 -21.46 9.65 -17.59
N VAL A 746 -21.72 8.85 -16.55
CA VAL A 746 -20.73 8.53 -15.52
C VAL A 746 -19.55 7.74 -16.10
N CYS A 747 -19.81 6.78 -16.98
CA CYS A 747 -18.75 6.03 -17.65
C CYS A 747 -17.94 6.91 -18.62
N GLU A 748 -18.61 7.75 -19.41
CA GLU A 748 -17.95 8.67 -20.35
C GLU A 748 -17.06 9.67 -19.61
N PHE A 749 -17.53 10.22 -18.48
CA PHE A 749 -16.72 11.07 -17.60
C PHE A 749 -15.44 10.37 -17.10
N ALA A 750 -15.52 9.10 -16.70
CA ALA A 750 -14.34 8.36 -16.24
C ALA A 750 -13.40 7.99 -17.39
N LEU A 751 -13.94 7.67 -18.57
CA LEU A 751 -13.15 7.28 -19.75
C LEU A 751 -12.42 8.46 -20.38
N THR A 752 -13.01 9.66 -20.36
CA THR A 752 -12.35 10.90 -20.81
C THR A 752 -11.23 11.30 -19.88
N LEU A 753 -11.43 11.24 -18.56
CA LEU A 753 -10.38 11.55 -17.58
C LEU A 753 -9.20 10.57 -17.66
N THR A 754 -9.47 9.30 -18.00
CA THR A 754 -8.43 8.26 -18.06
C THR A 754 -7.88 8.01 -19.47
N ASN A 755 -8.09 8.95 -20.41
CA ASN A 755 -7.66 8.81 -21.81
C ASN A 755 -6.15 9.03 -22.02
N GLY A 756 -5.40 9.37 -20.96
CA GLY A 756 -3.95 9.54 -20.96
C GLY A 756 -3.46 10.86 -21.55
N THR A 757 -4.31 11.89 -21.60
CA THR A 757 -3.87 13.28 -21.88
C THR A 757 -2.94 13.82 -20.80
N VAL A 758 -3.15 13.41 -19.55
CA VAL A 758 -2.27 13.68 -18.41
C VAL A 758 -1.63 12.38 -17.93
N PRO A 759 -0.27 12.28 -17.85
CA PRO A 759 0.41 11.04 -17.42
C PRO A 759 0.01 10.57 -16.02
N GLU A 760 -0.31 11.50 -15.12
CA GLU A 760 -0.75 11.23 -13.73
C GLU A 760 -2.17 10.65 -13.63
N GLU A 761 -2.98 10.75 -14.70
CA GLU A 761 -4.37 10.27 -14.75
C GLU A 761 -4.52 8.92 -15.47
N VAL A 762 -3.40 8.30 -15.87
CA VAL A 762 -3.40 6.98 -16.52
C VAL A 762 -3.76 5.90 -15.49
N VAL A 763 -4.81 5.13 -15.78
CA VAL A 763 -5.24 3.99 -14.95
C VAL A 763 -4.78 2.66 -15.53
N PRO A 764 -4.62 1.61 -14.69
CA PRO A 764 -4.39 0.25 -15.17
C PRO A 764 -5.46 -0.19 -16.17
N ILE A 765 -5.04 -0.98 -17.17
CA ILE A 765 -5.90 -1.40 -18.28
C ILE A 765 -7.10 -2.22 -17.75
N GLU A 766 -6.94 -2.97 -16.66
CA GLU A 766 -8.02 -3.75 -16.03
C GLU A 766 -9.16 -2.86 -15.53
N ALA A 767 -8.83 -1.77 -14.84
CA ALA A 767 -9.82 -0.83 -14.32
C ALA A 767 -10.59 -0.18 -15.49
N ARG A 768 -9.87 0.17 -16.55
CA ARG A 768 -10.45 0.72 -17.79
C ARG A 768 -11.33 -0.29 -18.52
N GLN A 769 -10.93 -1.56 -18.59
CA GLN A 769 -11.72 -2.62 -19.22
C GLN A 769 -13.08 -2.81 -18.53
N GLN A 770 -13.14 -2.75 -17.20
CA GLN A 770 -14.40 -2.85 -16.46
C GLN A 770 -15.35 -1.68 -16.77
N LEU A 771 -14.82 -0.46 -16.85
CA LEU A 771 -15.57 0.73 -17.26
C LEU A 771 -16.11 0.59 -18.68
N ILE A 772 -15.29 0.12 -19.63
CA ILE A 772 -15.71 -0.12 -21.02
C ILE A 772 -16.83 -1.16 -21.08
N ALA A 773 -16.69 -2.29 -20.36
CA ALA A 773 -17.73 -3.32 -20.33
C ALA A 773 -19.06 -2.77 -19.81
N THR A 774 -19.03 -1.97 -18.75
CA THR A 774 -20.22 -1.32 -18.19
C THR A 774 -20.81 -0.30 -19.17
N TRP A 775 -19.98 0.51 -19.83
CA TRP A 775 -20.40 1.50 -20.82
C TRP A 775 -21.07 0.86 -22.04
N VAL A 776 -20.45 -0.17 -22.63
CA VAL A 776 -21.01 -0.91 -23.78
C VAL A 776 -22.35 -1.54 -23.39
N LYS A 777 -22.45 -2.13 -22.19
CA LYS A 777 -23.71 -2.71 -21.72
C LYS A 777 -24.81 -1.67 -21.53
N ALA A 778 -24.47 -0.50 -20.98
CA ALA A 778 -25.42 0.60 -20.82
C ALA A 778 -25.92 1.13 -22.18
N LYS A 779 -25.03 1.27 -23.18
CA LYS A 779 -25.40 1.62 -24.56
C LYS A 779 -26.31 0.56 -25.21
N GLN A 780 -26.05 -0.73 -24.96
CA GLN A 780 -26.89 -1.82 -25.43
C GLN A 780 -28.32 -1.73 -24.88
N LEU A 781 -28.46 -1.43 -23.58
CA LEU A 781 -29.75 -1.26 -22.92
C LEU A 781 -30.53 -0.03 -23.43
N LEU A 782 -29.83 1.05 -23.80
CA LEU A 782 -30.42 2.21 -24.49
C LEU A 782 -30.70 2.00 -25.97
N GLN A 783 -30.35 0.83 -26.52
CA GLN A 783 -30.41 0.54 -27.97
C GLN A 783 -29.61 1.55 -28.81
N GLN A 784 -28.53 2.11 -28.25
CA GLN A 784 -27.65 3.06 -28.94
C GLN A 784 -26.47 2.33 -29.59
N GLN A 785 -26.31 2.46 -30.91
CA GLN A 785 -25.13 1.94 -31.61
C GLN A 785 -23.86 2.72 -31.22
N ILE A 786 -22.72 2.02 -31.22
CA ILE A 786 -21.41 2.63 -31.00
C ILE A 786 -20.82 2.99 -32.38
N GLY A 787 -20.36 4.23 -32.54
CA GLY A 787 -19.83 4.73 -33.80
C GLY A 787 -18.62 3.94 -34.32
N THR A 788 -18.37 4.04 -35.63
CA THR A 788 -17.31 3.30 -36.34
C THR A 788 -15.89 3.58 -35.85
N LYS A 789 -15.69 4.68 -35.12
CA LYS A 789 -14.42 5.06 -34.49
C LYS A 789 -14.12 4.31 -33.18
N LEU A 790 -15.06 3.52 -32.66
CA LEU A 790 -14.90 2.65 -31.47
C LEU A 790 -14.37 3.38 -30.23
N GLY A 791 -14.84 4.61 -29.98
CA GLY A 791 -14.44 5.43 -28.83
C GLY A 791 -15.41 6.59 -28.57
N THR A 792 -15.19 7.30 -27.46
CA THR A 792 -15.81 8.61 -27.19
C THR A 792 -15.37 9.61 -28.27
N GLU A 793 -16.22 10.57 -28.64
CA GLU A 793 -15.98 11.45 -29.81
C GLU A 793 -14.70 12.30 -29.73
N GLU A 794 -14.07 12.39 -28.55
CA GLU A 794 -12.83 13.13 -28.30
C GLU A 794 -11.59 12.24 -28.48
N GLN A 795 -10.77 12.56 -29.49
CA GLN A 795 -9.48 11.90 -29.73
C GLN A 795 -8.45 12.36 -28.69
N GLY A 796 -8.10 11.47 -27.75
CA GLY A 796 -6.97 11.69 -26.83
C GLY A 796 -5.62 11.71 -27.54
N THR A 797 -4.65 12.44 -26.99
CA THR A 797 -3.29 12.63 -27.54
C THR A 797 -2.41 11.38 -27.52
N ASN A 798 -2.76 10.36 -26.71
CA ASN A 798 -1.99 9.13 -26.57
C ASN A 798 -2.55 8.00 -27.48
N GLU A 799 -1.87 7.76 -28.60
CA GLU A 799 -2.32 6.81 -29.62
C GLU A 799 -2.38 5.36 -29.12
N ASP A 800 -1.46 4.95 -28.23
CA ASP A 800 -1.39 3.57 -27.72
C ASP A 800 -2.57 3.23 -26.80
N ILE A 801 -2.92 4.12 -25.86
CA ILE A 801 -4.08 3.93 -24.95
C ILE A 801 -5.38 3.93 -25.75
N ASN A 802 -5.47 4.77 -26.78
CA ASN A 802 -6.63 4.84 -27.66
C ASN A 802 -6.77 3.55 -28.50
N ALA A 803 -5.67 2.99 -29.00
CA ALA A 803 -5.66 1.72 -29.72
C ALA A 803 -6.15 0.55 -28.84
N VAL A 804 -5.63 0.41 -27.61
CA VAL A 804 -6.09 -0.62 -26.65
C VAL A 804 -7.57 -0.43 -26.33
N THR A 805 -8.02 0.81 -26.09
CA THR A 805 -9.42 1.13 -25.79
C THR A 805 -10.35 0.67 -26.91
N LYS A 806 -10.02 0.97 -28.18
CA LYS A 806 -10.83 0.56 -29.35
C LYS A 806 -10.96 -0.96 -29.46
N ILE A 807 -9.86 -1.69 -29.21
CA ILE A 807 -9.86 -3.16 -29.22
C ILE A 807 -10.78 -3.69 -28.12
N LEU A 808 -10.68 -3.16 -26.90
CA LEU A 808 -11.51 -3.58 -25.78
C LEU A 808 -13.00 -3.28 -26.03
N VAL A 809 -13.34 -2.09 -26.56
CA VAL A 809 -14.72 -1.73 -26.93
C VAL A 809 -15.30 -2.74 -27.92
N ALA A 810 -14.58 -3.05 -28.99
CA ALA A 810 -15.04 -4.01 -29.99
C ALA A 810 -15.21 -5.42 -29.41
N LEU A 811 -14.32 -5.88 -28.51
CA LEU A 811 -14.47 -7.16 -27.83
C LEU A 811 -15.72 -7.22 -26.93
N GLU A 812 -16.03 -6.13 -26.23
CA GLU A 812 -17.25 -6.06 -25.41
C GLU A 812 -18.51 -6.02 -26.29
N MET A 813 -18.47 -5.33 -27.43
CA MET A 813 -19.57 -5.37 -28.41
C MET A 813 -19.83 -6.81 -28.91
N TYR A 814 -18.77 -7.55 -29.25
CA TYR A 814 -18.88 -8.98 -29.59
C TYR A 814 -19.48 -9.82 -28.46
N SER A 815 -19.14 -9.51 -27.21
CA SER A 815 -19.65 -10.23 -26.03
C SER A 815 -21.13 -9.95 -25.75
N CYS A 816 -21.61 -8.78 -26.17
CA CYS A 816 -22.99 -8.34 -26.02
C CYS A 816 -23.93 -8.94 -27.09
N ASN A 817 -23.41 -9.28 -28.27
CA ASN A 817 -24.21 -9.78 -29.39
C ASN A 817 -24.74 -11.20 -29.12
N GLY A 818 -25.93 -11.52 -29.63
CA GLY A 818 -26.54 -12.85 -29.49
C GLY A 818 -27.17 -13.11 -28.11
N LEU A 819 -27.28 -12.09 -27.26
CA LEU A 819 -27.88 -12.19 -25.93
C LEU A 819 -29.40 -11.90 -25.88
N GLY A 820 -30.04 -11.75 -27.05
CA GLY A 820 -31.47 -11.40 -27.15
C GLY A 820 -31.79 -9.93 -26.89
N LEU A 821 -30.77 -9.07 -26.78
CA LEU A 821 -30.86 -7.60 -26.75
C LEU A 821 -30.46 -7.01 -28.10
N MET A 822 -30.33 -5.68 -28.21
CA MET A 822 -29.80 -5.03 -29.42
C MET A 822 -28.40 -5.55 -29.76
N ASP A 823 -28.20 -5.95 -31.01
CA ASP A 823 -26.90 -6.38 -31.54
C ASP A 823 -26.13 -5.19 -32.12
N PHE A 824 -24.87 -5.06 -31.73
CA PHE A 824 -23.98 -4.03 -32.22
C PHE A 824 -23.45 -4.33 -33.62
N THR A 825 -23.25 -3.28 -34.42
CA THR A 825 -22.47 -3.35 -35.66
C THR A 825 -20.98 -3.44 -35.34
N VAL A 826 -20.42 -4.65 -35.43
CA VAL A 826 -19.02 -4.95 -35.05
C VAL A 826 -18.06 -4.95 -36.26
N PRO A 827 -16.78 -4.54 -36.07
CA PRO A 827 -15.76 -4.65 -37.12
C PRO A 827 -15.46 -6.12 -37.44
N SER A 828 -14.94 -6.44 -38.64
CA SER A 828 -14.59 -7.83 -38.97
C SER A 828 -13.49 -8.38 -38.04
N LEU A 829 -13.56 -9.68 -37.73
CA LEU A 829 -12.57 -10.35 -36.87
C LEU A 829 -11.15 -10.27 -37.42
N ALA A 830 -11.00 -10.32 -38.76
CA ALA A 830 -9.71 -10.12 -39.43
C ALA A 830 -9.14 -8.71 -39.19
N ASN A 831 -9.99 -7.67 -39.27
CA ASN A 831 -9.59 -6.30 -38.95
C ASN A 831 -9.24 -6.16 -37.46
N LEU A 832 -10.00 -6.81 -36.56
CA LEU A 832 -9.69 -6.81 -35.13
C LEU A 832 -8.33 -7.45 -34.82
N LEU A 833 -8.03 -8.59 -35.47
CA LEU A 833 -6.74 -9.28 -35.33
C LEU A 833 -5.57 -8.43 -35.84
N LYS A 834 -5.79 -7.65 -36.92
CA LYS A 834 -4.81 -6.68 -37.42
C LYS A 834 -4.52 -5.60 -36.37
N MET A 835 -5.56 -4.97 -35.82
CA MET A 835 -5.43 -3.96 -34.76
C MET A 835 -4.69 -4.52 -33.52
N VAL A 836 -5.01 -5.73 -33.08
CA VAL A 836 -4.32 -6.38 -31.95
C VAL A 836 -2.83 -6.62 -32.22
N SER A 837 -2.47 -6.91 -33.48
CA SER A 837 -1.09 -7.17 -33.88
C SER A 837 -0.26 -5.89 -34.05
N GLU A 838 -0.90 -4.76 -34.37
CA GLU A 838 -0.27 -3.44 -34.54
C GLU A 838 -0.18 -2.65 -33.23
N CYS A 839 -0.89 -3.07 -32.18
CA CYS A 839 -0.97 -2.37 -30.90
C CYS A 839 0.22 -2.68 -29.96
N ASN A 840 0.75 -1.65 -29.30
CA ASN A 840 1.76 -1.78 -28.24
C ASN A 840 1.10 -2.05 -26.89
N TRP A 841 1.24 -3.28 -26.40
CA TRP A 841 0.63 -3.71 -25.13
C TRP A 841 1.57 -3.44 -23.96
N THR A 842 1.11 -2.63 -22.99
CA THR A 842 1.83 -2.41 -21.72
C THR A 842 1.62 -3.55 -20.72
N ASP A 843 0.44 -4.18 -20.74
CA ASP A 843 0.11 -5.36 -19.92
C ASP A 843 -0.03 -6.63 -20.79
N PRO A 844 0.88 -7.61 -20.66
CA PRO A 844 0.79 -8.86 -21.40
C PRO A 844 -0.38 -9.77 -21.00
N LEU A 845 -0.86 -9.70 -19.77
CA LEU A 845 -1.99 -10.51 -19.31
C LEU A 845 -3.29 -10.09 -20.03
N VAL A 846 -3.48 -8.78 -20.20
CA VAL A 846 -4.62 -8.24 -20.97
C VAL A 846 -4.52 -8.61 -22.45
N GLN A 847 -3.32 -8.56 -23.03
CA GLN A 847 -3.11 -9.00 -24.41
C GLN A 847 -3.42 -10.50 -24.57
N LEU A 848 -3.01 -11.35 -23.63
CA LEU A 848 -3.35 -12.77 -23.63
C LEU A 848 -4.86 -13.00 -23.54
N GLN A 849 -5.54 -12.28 -22.64
CA GLN A 849 -7.00 -12.35 -22.50
C GLN A 849 -7.71 -11.91 -23.78
N THR A 850 -7.23 -10.85 -24.43
CA THR A 850 -7.73 -10.33 -25.70
C THR A 850 -7.64 -11.40 -26.80
N LEU A 851 -6.48 -12.05 -26.94
CA LEU A 851 -6.27 -13.14 -27.91
C LEU A 851 -7.15 -14.37 -27.62
N ALA A 852 -7.32 -14.71 -26.34
CA ALA A 852 -8.18 -15.83 -25.93
C ALA A 852 -9.66 -15.55 -26.26
N ARG A 853 -10.17 -14.35 -25.97
CA ARG A 853 -11.54 -13.93 -26.34
C ARG A 853 -11.73 -13.87 -27.85
N LEU A 854 -10.76 -13.33 -28.59
CA LEU A 854 -10.76 -13.34 -30.05
C LEU A 854 -10.87 -14.74 -30.63
N SER A 855 -10.12 -15.70 -30.06
CA SER A 855 -10.18 -17.10 -30.50
C SER A 855 -11.56 -17.71 -30.31
N HIS A 856 -12.26 -17.34 -29.23
CA HIS A 856 -13.64 -17.76 -28.98
C HIS A 856 -14.61 -17.17 -30.00
N PHE A 857 -14.56 -15.85 -30.22
CA PHE A 857 -15.48 -15.18 -31.17
C PHE A 857 -15.27 -15.65 -32.61
N ALA A 858 -14.02 -15.86 -33.03
CA ALA A 858 -13.71 -16.43 -34.34
C ALA A 858 -14.24 -17.84 -34.51
N TYR A 859 -14.14 -18.67 -33.45
CA TYR A 859 -14.70 -20.01 -33.48
C TYR A 859 -16.23 -20.00 -33.59
N THR A 860 -16.91 -19.14 -32.82
CA THR A 860 -18.38 -19.01 -32.89
C THR A 860 -18.87 -18.48 -34.23
N ALA A 861 -18.04 -17.67 -34.92
CA ALA A 861 -18.31 -17.18 -36.27
C ALA A 861 -17.91 -18.18 -37.37
N HIS A 862 -17.40 -19.36 -37.01
CA HIS A 862 -16.87 -20.39 -37.91
C HIS A 862 -15.71 -19.91 -38.82
N ASP A 863 -14.93 -18.91 -38.38
CA ASP A 863 -13.73 -18.45 -39.07
C ASP A 863 -12.51 -19.29 -38.62
N HIS A 864 -12.16 -20.30 -39.43
CA HIS A 864 -11.08 -21.23 -39.10
C HIS A 864 -9.70 -20.54 -39.04
N GLU A 865 -9.39 -19.66 -39.99
CA GLU A 865 -8.05 -19.07 -40.10
C GLU A 865 -7.75 -18.16 -38.90
N VAL A 866 -8.68 -17.25 -38.57
CA VAL A 866 -8.51 -16.34 -37.43
C VAL A 866 -8.49 -17.13 -36.11
N THR A 867 -9.34 -18.16 -35.96
CA THR A 867 -9.34 -19.01 -34.77
C THR A 867 -7.98 -19.66 -34.52
N MET A 868 -7.36 -20.19 -35.58
CA MET A 868 -6.07 -20.86 -35.50
C MET A 868 -4.95 -19.87 -35.14
N VAL A 869 -4.90 -18.70 -35.77
CA VAL A 869 -3.87 -17.69 -35.48
C VAL A 869 -3.97 -17.17 -34.05
N CYS A 870 -5.18 -16.79 -33.60
CA CYS A 870 -5.40 -16.27 -32.25
C CYS A 870 -5.07 -17.29 -31.16
N SER A 871 -5.56 -18.53 -31.31
CA SER A 871 -5.32 -19.59 -30.33
C SER A 871 -3.83 -19.98 -30.25
N GLN A 872 -3.12 -20.05 -31.37
CA GLN A 872 -1.68 -20.34 -31.37
C GLN A 872 -0.87 -19.22 -30.70
N LYS A 873 -1.15 -17.95 -31.05
CA LYS A 873 -0.48 -16.80 -30.41
C LYS A 873 -0.74 -16.78 -28.90
N ALA A 874 -1.99 -16.98 -28.47
CA ALA A 874 -2.36 -17.05 -27.05
C ALA A 874 -1.59 -18.17 -26.32
N ILE A 875 -1.52 -19.37 -26.89
CA ILE A 875 -0.83 -20.52 -26.28
C ILE A 875 0.68 -20.27 -26.14
N GLN A 876 1.33 -19.83 -27.22
CA GLN A 876 2.77 -19.54 -27.21
C GLN A 876 3.12 -18.46 -26.18
N MET A 877 2.28 -17.43 -26.10
CA MET A 877 2.45 -16.32 -25.19
C MET A 877 2.23 -16.75 -23.73
N GLY A 878 1.12 -17.41 -23.41
CA GLY A 878 0.83 -17.83 -22.03
C GLY A 878 1.82 -18.86 -21.48
N ILE A 879 2.41 -19.73 -22.31
CA ILE A 879 3.49 -20.65 -21.89
C ILE A 879 4.72 -19.87 -21.36
N LYS A 880 5.06 -18.73 -21.97
CA LYS A 880 6.15 -17.88 -21.49
C LYS A 880 5.83 -17.30 -20.11
N TYR A 881 4.60 -16.83 -19.91
CA TYR A 881 4.17 -16.17 -18.66
C TYR A 881 3.93 -17.12 -17.48
N LEU A 882 3.49 -18.36 -17.74
CA LEU A 882 3.28 -19.38 -16.69
C LEU A 882 4.51 -19.62 -15.81
N ARG A 883 5.73 -19.32 -16.28
CA ARG A 883 6.98 -19.49 -15.53
C ARG A 883 7.38 -18.27 -14.69
N MET A 884 6.77 -17.11 -14.93
CA MET A 884 7.18 -15.83 -14.33
C MET A 884 6.16 -15.26 -13.33
N LEU A 885 4.91 -15.74 -13.35
CA LEU A 885 3.80 -15.18 -12.56
C LEU A 885 3.60 -15.87 -11.21
N ASN A 886 2.91 -15.16 -10.30
CA ASN A 886 2.53 -15.69 -9.00
C ASN A 886 1.51 -16.86 -9.13
N PRO A 887 1.33 -17.70 -8.07
CA PRO A 887 0.49 -18.91 -8.18
C PRO A 887 -0.98 -18.65 -8.57
N VAL A 888 -1.55 -17.52 -8.19
CA VAL A 888 -2.96 -17.16 -8.47
C VAL A 888 -3.13 -16.70 -9.91
N GLN A 889 -2.25 -15.82 -10.40
CA GLN A 889 -2.23 -15.39 -11.79
C GLN A 889 -1.88 -16.56 -12.73
N ALA A 890 -1.02 -17.47 -12.30
CA ALA A 890 -0.69 -18.68 -13.04
C ALA A 890 -1.91 -19.61 -13.23
N GLN A 891 -2.82 -19.69 -12.24
CA GLN A 891 -4.07 -20.43 -12.38
C GLN A 891 -4.97 -19.82 -13.45
N LEU A 892 -5.18 -18.50 -13.43
CA LEU A 892 -6.00 -17.81 -14.42
C LEU A 892 -5.42 -17.93 -15.84
N VAL A 893 -4.10 -17.76 -15.98
CA VAL A 893 -3.42 -17.97 -17.27
C VAL A 893 -3.61 -19.41 -17.75
N ALA A 894 -3.53 -20.39 -16.86
CA ALA A 894 -3.79 -21.78 -17.19
C ALA A 894 -5.24 -22.03 -17.65
N GLU A 895 -6.23 -21.36 -17.07
CA GLU A 895 -7.63 -21.43 -17.53
C GLU A 895 -7.77 -20.89 -18.96
N MET A 896 -7.20 -19.71 -19.25
CA MET A 896 -7.23 -19.11 -20.58
C MET A 896 -6.56 -20.02 -21.62
N LEU A 897 -5.40 -20.59 -21.28
CA LEU A 897 -4.69 -21.53 -22.14
C LEU A 897 -5.47 -22.82 -22.40
N SER A 898 -6.14 -23.33 -21.35
CA SER A 898 -7.01 -24.50 -21.46
C SER A 898 -8.16 -24.25 -22.43
N ALA A 899 -8.83 -23.09 -22.33
CA ALA A 899 -9.92 -22.71 -23.21
C ALA A 899 -9.45 -22.52 -24.66
N SER A 900 -8.37 -21.77 -24.89
CA SER A 900 -7.82 -21.54 -26.24
C SER A 900 -7.36 -22.84 -26.92
N ALA A 901 -6.73 -23.76 -26.18
CA ALA A 901 -6.33 -25.07 -26.73
C ALA A 901 -7.55 -25.96 -27.04
N CYS A 902 -8.62 -25.88 -26.24
CA CYS A 902 -9.87 -26.59 -26.51
C CYS A 902 -10.54 -26.07 -27.78
N ILE A 903 -10.65 -24.74 -27.92
CA ILE A 903 -11.22 -24.07 -29.11
C ILE A 903 -10.42 -24.43 -30.37
N GLN A 904 -9.09 -24.42 -30.28
CA GLN A 904 -8.22 -24.84 -31.36
C GLN A 904 -8.53 -26.28 -31.81
N GLY A 905 -8.63 -27.21 -30.86
CA GLY A 905 -8.98 -28.61 -31.14
C GLY A 905 -10.36 -28.75 -31.81
N ARG A 906 -11.36 -27.99 -31.36
CA ARG A 906 -12.72 -27.99 -31.92
C ARG A 906 -12.74 -27.46 -33.35
N SER A 907 -12.08 -26.34 -33.62
CA SER A 907 -11.99 -25.75 -34.96
C SER A 907 -11.33 -26.70 -35.98
N ILE A 908 -10.28 -27.42 -35.56
CA ILE A 908 -9.63 -28.45 -36.40
C ILE A 908 -10.58 -29.62 -36.68
N MET A 909 -11.37 -30.03 -35.68
CA MET A 909 -12.34 -31.13 -35.82
C MET A 909 -13.49 -30.79 -36.77
N GLU A 910 -13.97 -29.55 -36.77
CA GLU A 910 -15.00 -29.08 -37.71
C GLU A 910 -14.46 -29.02 -39.15
N ASN A 911 -13.17 -28.72 -39.33
CA ASN A 911 -12.51 -28.61 -40.63
C ASN A 911 -11.77 -29.89 -41.08
N LEU A 912 -12.03 -31.03 -40.45
CA LEU A 912 -11.26 -32.25 -40.59
C LEU A 912 -11.22 -32.82 -42.02
N LYS A 913 -12.28 -32.59 -42.83
CA LYS A 913 -12.46 -33.10 -44.21
C LYS A 913 -11.94 -34.53 -44.43
N GLY A 914 -12.13 -35.42 -43.44
CA GLY A 914 -11.67 -36.82 -43.47
C GLY A 914 -10.16 -37.06 -43.30
N ARG A 915 -9.34 -36.02 -43.12
CA ARG A 915 -7.87 -36.11 -43.04
C ARG A 915 -7.41 -36.63 -41.67
N LYS A 916 -6.78 -37.81 -41.65
CA LYS A 916 -6.26 -38.46 -40.44
C LYS A 916 -5.23 -37.61 -39.67
N GLN A 917 -4.41 -36.83 -40.38
CA GLN A 917 -3.40 -35.92 -39.80
C GLN A 917 -4.04 -34.81 -38.95
N LEU A 918 -5.13 -34.21 -39.43
CA LEU A 918 -5.85 -33.16 -38.69
C LEU A 918 -6.49 -33.71 -37.40
N ARG A 919 -6.94 -34.97 -37.41
CA ARG A 919 -7.47 -35.64 -36.21
C ARG A 919 -6.41 -35.80 -35.12
N LEU A 920 -5.18 -36.12 -35.50
CA LEU A 920 -4.05 -36.19 -34.58
C LEU A 920 -3.72 -34.81 -34.02
N SER A 921 -3.68 -33.77 -34.86
CA SER A 921 -3.46 -32.38 -34.44
C SER A 921 -4.54 -31.87 -33.47
N ALA A 922 -5.82 -32.16 -33.74
CA ALA A 922 -6.92 -31.84 -32.82
C ALA A 922 -6.76 -32.55 -31.48
N SER A 923 -6.35 -33.83 -31.49
CA SER A 923 -6.15 -34.57 -30.25
C SER A 923 -4.96 -34.05 -29.42
N THR A 924 -3.91 -33.55 -30.05
CA THR A 924 -2.81 -32.89 -29.33
C THR A 924 -3.28 -31.59 -28.67
N ALA A 925 -4.12 -30.80 -29.36
CA ALA A 925 -4.70 -29.59 -28.79
C ALA A 925 -5.62 -29.89 -27.59
N PHE A 926 -6.46 -30.92 -27.67
CA PHE A 926 -7.29 -31.35 -26.53
C PHE A 926 -6.46 -31.88 -25.36
N PHE A 927 -5.35 -32.58 -25.63
CA PHE A 927 -4.45 -33.00 -24.56
C PHE A 927 -3.76 -31.83 -23.87
N GLU A 928 -3.31 -30.82 -24.62
CA GLU A 928 -2.77 -29.59 -24.06
C GLU A 928 -3.82 -28.85 -23.22
N SER A 929 -5.08 -28.82 -23.67
CA SER A 929 -6.20 -28.30 -22.88
C SER A 929 -6.36 -29.04 -21.55
N VAL A 930 -6.32 -30.38 -21.54
CA VAL A 930 -6.33 -31.16 -20.29
C VAL A 930 -5.15 -30.81 -19.38
N ARG A 931 -3.95 -30.63 -19.95
CA ARG A 931 -2.74 -30.27 -19.20
C ARG A 931 -2.89 -28.92 -18.51
N PHE A 932 -3.36 -27.91 -19.24
CA PHE A 932 -3.58 -26.57 -18.69
C PHE A 932 -4.75 -26.54 -17.69
N GLY A 933 -5.85 -27.25 -17.97
CA GLY A 933 -6.97 -27.40 -17.01
C GLY A 933 -6.52 -28.04 -15.68
N GLY A 934 -5.58 -28.98 -15.74
CA GLY A 934 -4.95 -29.56 -14.55
C GLY A 934 -4.12 -28.55 -13.74
N MET A 935 -3.42 -27.63 -14.42
CA MET A 935 -2.65 -26.55 -13.78
C MET A 935 -3.58 -25.49 -13.16
N ALA A 936 -4.72 -25.20 -13.82
CA ALA A 936 -5.78 -24.34 -13.33
C ALA A 936 -6.55 -24.92 -12.14
N GLN A 937 -6.40 -26.22 -11.85
CA GLN A 937 -7.15 -26.94 -10.81
C GLN A 937 -8.67 -26.98 -11.06
N SER A 938 -9.10 -26.83 -12.32
CA SER A 938 -10.51 -26.85 -12.71
C SER A 938 -10.93 -28.23 -13.25
N SER A 939 -11.66 -28.99 -12.43
CA SER A 939 -12.18 -30.31 -12.83
C SER A 939 -13.11 -30.23 -14.04
N ALA A 940 -13.91 -29.16 -14.15
CA ALA A 940 -14.82 -28.97 -15.27
C ALA A 940 -14.10 -28.84 -16.62
N LEU A 941 -13.03 -28.02 -16.68
CA LEU A 941 -12.23 -27.83 -17.90
C LEU A 941 -11.50 -29.12 -18.28
N VAL A 942 -10.92 -29.82 -17.31
CA VAL A 942 -10.24 -31.10 -17.52
C VAL A 942 -11.19 -32.13 -18.11
N MET A 943 -12.39 -32.27 -17.53
CA MET A 943 -13.37 -33.27 -17.98
C MET A 943 -13.94 -32.93 -19.37
N LEU A 944 -14.17 -31.66 -19.66
CA LEU A 944 -14.61 -31.20 -20.98
C LEU A 944 -13.57 -31.54 -22.05
N ALA A 945 -12.31 -31.16 -21.82
CA ALA A 945 -11.21 -31.41 -22.75
C ALA A 945 -10.93 -32.92 -22.91
N ALA A 946 -11.01 -33.70 -21.83
CA ALA A 946 -10.83 -35.15 -21.87
C ALA A 946 -11.94 -35.84 -22.69
N ARG A 947 -13.19 -35.37 -22.57
CA ARG A 947 -14.31 -35.86 -23.40
C ARG A 947 -14.05 -35.58 -24.88
N HIS A 948 -13.64 -34.36 -25.22
CA HIS A 948 -13.32 -34.03 -26.62
C HIS A 948 -12.15 -34.86 -27.13
N TYR A 949 -11.09 -35.04 -26.34
CA TYR A 949 -9.96 -35.91 -26.68
C TYR A 949 -10.41 -37.35 -26.99
N TRP A 950 -11.23 -37.94 -26.11
CA TRP A 950 -11.72 -39.30 -26.28
C TRP A 950 -12.54 -39.46 -27.55
N ASN A 951 -13.47 -38.54 -27.80
CA ASN A 951 -14.31 -38.57 -29.00
C ASN A 951 -13.49 -38.42 -30.29
N THR A 952 -12.43 -37.61 -30.27
CA THR A 952 -11.50 -37.45 -31.39
C THR A 952 -10.66 -38.70 -31.63
N GLN A 953 -10.26 -39.42 -30.58
CA GLN A 953 -9.41 -40.61 -30.68
C GLN A 953 -10.18 -41.90 -30.95
N LEU A 954 -11.46 -42.00 -30.57
CA LEU A 954 -12.27 -43.22 -30.68
C LEU A 954 -12.18 -43.89 -32.08
N PRO A 955 -12.30 -43.17 -33.22
CA PRO A 955 -12.20 -43.80 -34.54
C PRO A 955 -10.80 -44.33 -34.88
N LEU A 956 -9.75 -43.83 -34.22
CA LEU A 956 -8.35 -44.23 -34.45
C LEU A 956 -7.96 -45.47 -33.64
N LEU A 957 -8.70 -45.79 -32.58
CA LEU A 957 -8.43 -46.92 -31.67
C LEU A 957 -8.75 -48.29 -32.27
N SER A 958 -9.30 -48.37 -33.48
CA SER A 958 -9.50 -49.62 -34.23
C SER A 958 -8.18 -50.31 -34.59
N SER A 959 -7.09 -49.54 -34.79
CA SER A 959 -5.75 -50.07 -35.09
C SER A 959 -4.92 -50.32 -33.83
N ALA A 960 -4.28 -51.50 -33.74
CA ALA A 960 -3.39 -51.86 -32.63
C ALA A 960 -2.21 -50.89 -32.46
N ALA A 961 -1.64 -50.39 -33.58
CA ALA A 961 -0.56 -49.42 -33.57
C ALA A 961 -0.99 -48.07 -32.96
N ASN A 962 -2.21 -47.62 -33.26
CA ASN A 962 -2.77 -46.39 -32.69
C ASN A 962 -3.13 -46.56 -31.21
N ARG A 963 -3.65 -47.73 -30.79
CA ARG A 963 -3.89 -48.03 -29.36
C ARG A 963 -2.60 -47.95 -28.55
N LYS A 964 -1.48 -48.47 -29.09
CA LYS A 964 -0.16 -48.38 -28.45
C LYS A 964 0.31 -46.92 -28.29
N LYS A 965 0.08 -46.07 -29.30
CA LYS A 965 0.39 -44.63 -29.25
C LYS A 965 -0.50 -43.84 -28.28
N ALA A 966 -1.80 -44.16 -28.23
CA ALA A 966 -2.75 -43.45 -27.36
C ALA A 966 -2.63 -43.82 -25.87
N ARG A 967 -2.13 -45.03 -25.55
CA ARG A 967 -2.01 -45.55 -24.17
C ARG A 967 -1.31 -44.57 -23.22
N HIS A 968 -0.15 -44.04 -23.61
CA HIS A 968 0.64 -43.15 -22.75
C HIS A 968 -0.11 -41.83 -22.46
N ILE A 969 -0.79 -41.27 -23.47
CA ILE A 969 -1.53 -40.01 -23.34
C ILE A 969 -2.77 -40.20 -22.47
N ILE A 970 -3.53 -41.29 -22.69
CA ILE A 970 -4.72 -41.61 -21.88
C ILE A 970 -4.33 -41.81 -20.41
N GLN A 971 -3.23 -42.51 -20.13
CA GLN A 971 -2.71 -42.66 -18.76
C GLN A 971 -2.38 -41.31 -18.12
N ARG A 972 -1.78 -40.36 -18.87
CA ARG A 972 -1.53 -39.00 -18.38
C ARG A 972 -2.82 -38.23 -18.11
N ILE A 973 -3.82 -38.33 -18.97
CA ILE A 973 -5.13 -37.68 -18.78
C ILE A 973 -5.80 -38.20 -17.50
N VAL A 974 -5.86 -39.52 -17.30
CA VAL A 974 -6.42 -40.13 -16.08
C VAL A 974 -5.68 -39.68 -14.83
N ASN A 975 -4.35 -39.61 -14.88
CA ASN A 975 -3.55 -39.11 -13.75
C ASN A 975 -3.85 -37.63 -13.43
N ILE A 976 -4.10 -36.80 -14.44
CA ILE A 976 -4.47 -35.39 -14.23
C ILE A 976 -5.85 -35.30 -13.59
N ILE A 977 -6.83 -36.05 -14.09
CA ILE A 977 -8.20 -36.11 -13.52
C ILE A 977 -8.15 -36.48 -12.03
N ASN A 978 -7.45 -37.56 -11.69
CA ASN A 978 -7.33 -38.03 -10.30
C ASN A 978 -6.65 -36.99 -9.39
N LYS A 979 -5.63 -36.27 -9.89
CA LYS A 979 -4.94 -35.20 -9.14
C LYS A 979 -5.83 -33.98 -8.91
N THR A 980 -6.71 -33.64 -9.85
CA THR A 980 -7.65 -32.52 -9.70
C THR A 980 -8.84 -32.83 -8.78
N GLU A 981 -9.34 -34.07 -8.78
CA GLU A 981 -10.44 -34.49 -7.90
C GLU A 981 -10.03 -34.66 -6.43
N THR A 982 -8.81 -35.16 -6.17
CA THR A 982 -8.34 -35.37 -4.79
C THR A 982 -8.13 -34.08 -4.00
N LYS A 983 -7.86 -32.95 -4.67
CA LYS A 983 -7.69 -31.63 -4.03
C LYS A 983 -9.00 -30.88 -3.79
N THR A 984 -10.03 -31.13 -4.58
CA THR A 984 -11.35 -30.49 -4.41
C THR A 984 -12.14 -31.04 -3.21
N GLN A 985 -11.73 -32.19 -2.66
CA GLN A 985 -12.35 -32.80 -1.48
C GLN A 985 -11.79 -32.31 -0.12
N VAL A 986 -10.77 -31.45 -0.09
CA VAL A 986 -10.28 -30.83 1.15
C VAL A 986 -11.03 -29.51 1.39
N PRO A 987 -11.87 -29.38 2.44
CA PRO A 987 -12.54 -28.12 2.73
C PRO A 987 -11.51 -27.06 3.14
N GLN A 988 -11.50 -25.91 2.46
CA GLN A 988 -10.75 -24.74 2.90
C GLN A 988 -11.32 -24.21 4.22
N GLY A 989 -10.52 -24.30 5.29
CA GLY A 989 -10.47 -23.35 6.42
C GLY A 989 -11.72 -23.18 7.31
N ARG A 990 -11.93 -24.09 8.28
CA ARG A 990 -12.39 -23.63 9.61
C ARG A 990 -11.16 -23.08 10.35
N LEU A 991 -11.15 -21.78 10.65
CA LEU A 991 -10.28 -21.23 11.69
C LEU A 991 -10.56 -21.96 13.02
N PRO A 992 -9.54 -22.32 13.82
CA PRO A 992 -9.77 -22.86 15.15
C PRO A 992 -10.26 -21.73 16.07
N GLY A 993 -11.53 -21.79 16.48
CA GLY A 993 -12.06 -21.00 17.58
C GLY A 993 -11.42 -21.40 18.92
N PRO A 994 -11.45 -20.52 19.93
CA PRO A 994 -10.69 -20.69 21.16
C PRO A 994 -11.20 -21.87 21.98
N ALA A 995 -10.25 -22.62 22.55
CA ALA A 995 -10.52 -23.74 23.44
C ALA A 995 -11.35 -23.30 24.65
N ALA A 996 -12.57 -23.83 24.77
CA ALA A 996 -13.30 -23.87 26.01
C ALA A 996 -13.09 -25.23 26.67
N ALA A 997 -12.50 -25.20 27.87
CA ALA A 997 -12.32 -26.34 28.72
C ALA A 997 -13.66 -27.00 29.08
N SER A 998 -13.72 -28.33 29.00
CA SER A 998 -14.65 -29.12 29.82
C SER A 998 -14.00 -30.47 30.14
N GLY A 999 -14.07 -30.82 31.42
CA GLY A 999 -13.48 -32.01 31.99
C GLY A 999 -14.26 -33.29 31.71
N SER A 1000 -13.51 -34.39 31.77
CA SER A 1000 -13.87 -35.72 32.26
C SER A 1000 -15.34 -36.16 32.20
N SER A 1001 -15.64 -37.17 31.37
CA SER A 1001 -16.10 -38.47 31.90
C SER A 1001 -16.03 -39.57 30.82
N SER A 1002 -16.02 -40.81 31.30
CA SER A 1002 -15.52 -42.05 30.72
C SER A 1002 -16.60 -42.96 30.10
N ARG A 1003 -16.11 -43.98 29.34
CA ARG A 1003 -16.75 -45.25 28.91
C ARG A 1003 -17.71 -45.15 27.72
N GLY A 1004 -17.75 -46.07 26.76
CA GLY A 1004 -17.13 -47.38 26.60
C GLY A 1004 -17.27 -47.86 25.14
N GLY A 1005 -16.52 -48.90 24.77
CA GLY A 1005 -16.34 -49.36 23.39
C GLY A 1005 -17.50 -50.15 22.77
N GLY A 1006 -17.36 -50.41 21.47
CA GLY A 1006 -18.21 -51.34 20.72
C GLY A 1006 -17.80 -51.40 19.25
N ARG A 1007 -17.20 -52.52 18.85
CA ARG A 1007 -16.85 -52.87 17.46
C ARG A 1007 -18.10 -53.06 16.60
N GLY A 1008 -17.97 -52.77 15.30
CA GLY A 1008 -18.43 -53.73 14.29
C GLY A 1008 -19.31 -53.20 13.16
N SER A 1009 -19.01 -53.72 11.96
CA SER A 1009 -19.83 -53.85 10.76
C SER A 1009 -19.79 -52.74 9.70
N GLN A 1010 -19.03 -53.06 8.65
CA GLN A 1010 -19.18 -52.53 7.30
C GLN A 1010 -20.58 -52.84 6.77
N ALA A 1011 -21.27 -51.84 6.22
CA ALA A 1011 -22.36 -52.04 5.29
C ALA A 1011 -22.26 -51.00 4.17
N ARG A 1012 -22.08 -51.50 2.95
CA ARG A 1012 -22.25 -50.75 1.70
C ARG A 1012 -23.61 -50.05 1.72
N GLN A 1013 -23.62 -48.73 1.61
CA GLN A 1013 -24.77 -47.99 1.11
C GLN A 1013 -24.31 -47.06 -0.02
N THR A 1014 -24.89 -47.31 -1.18
CA THR A 1014 -24.97 -46.43 -2.35
C THR A 1014 -25.31 -44.99 -1.94
N PRO A 1015 -24.59 -43.95 -2.42
CA PRO A 1015 -25.07 -42.60 -2.25
C PRO A 1015 -26.20 -42.35 -3.25
N ARG A 1016 -27.41 -42.24 -2.69
CA ARG A 1016 -28.53 -41.54 -3.30
C ARG A 1016 -28.11 -40.09 -3.58
N SER A 1017 -28.60 -39.58 -4.69
CA SER A 1017 -28.64 -38.19 -5.10
C SER A 1017 -28.90 -37.24 -3.93
N CYS A 1018 -27.88 -36.48 -3.52
CA CYS A 1018 -28.05 -35.28 -2.72
C CYS A 1018 -27.88 -34.07 -3.62
N SER A 1019 -29.03 -33.49 -3.96
CA SER A 1019 -29.18 -32.09 -4.33
C SER A 1019 -28.65 -31.20 -3.19
N SER A 1020 -27.41 -30.76 -3.29
CA SER A 1020 -26.89 -29.65 -2.49
C SER A 1020 -27.02 -28.37 -3.29
N GLY A 1021 -28.02 -27.55 -2.92
CA GLY A 1021 -28.18 -26.20 -3.40
C GLY A 1021 -26.96 -25.36 -3.05
N GLY A 1022 -26.19 -24.99 -4.07
CA GLY A 1022 -25.28 -23.86 -4.02
C GLY A 1022 -26.01 -22.62 -4.52
N GLY A 1023 -26.36 -21.72 -3.60
CA GLY A 1023 -26.87 -20.37 -3.89
C GLY A 1023 -25.81 -19.47 -4.54
N PRO A 1024 -26.21 -18.26 -4.99
CA PRO A 1024 -26.02 -17.82 -6.36
C PRO A 1024 -24.72 -17.05 -6.61
N TRP A 1025 -23.80 -17.69 -7.33
CA TRP A 1025 -22.74 -17.01 -8.09
C TRP A 1025 -23.15 -16.98 -9.57
N LEU A 1026 -24.15 -16.16 -9.89
CA LEU A 1026 -24.82 -16.16 -11.20
C LEU A 1026 -25.03 -14.73 -11.73
N SER A 1027 -23.93 -14.02 -12.02
CA SER A 1027 -24.00 -12.94 -13.02
C SER A 1027 -22.77 -12.83 -13.94
N SER A 1028 -21.82 -13.78 -13.89
CA SER A 1028 -20.63 -13.73 -14.77
C SER A 1028 -20.18 -15.08 -15.36
N ARG A 1029 -20.82 -16.21 -15.05
CA ARG A 1029 -20.57 -17.49 -15.76
C ARG A 1029 -21.41 -17.61 -17.02
N LEU A 1030 -21.11 -16.77 -18.02
CA LEU A 1030 -21.56 -16.96 -19.39
C LEU A 1030 -20.62 -17.99 -20.03
N SER A 1031 -21.02 -19.26 -20.01
CA SER A 1031 -20.31 -20.43 -20.57
C SER A 1031 -18.94 -20.77 -19.93
N PRO A 1032 -18.63 -22.06 -19.68
CA PRO A 1032 -17.30 -22.47 -19.21
C PRO A 1032 -16.15 -22.20 -20.22
N ASP A 1033 -16.48 -21.68 -21.40
CA ASP A 1033 -15.58 -21.49 -22.54
C ASP A 1033 -15.08 -20.04 -22.72
N LEU A 1034 -15.51 -19.08 -21.89
CA LEU A 1034 -15.14 -17.65 -22.01
C LEU A 1034 -14.15 -17.20 -20.91
N PRO A 1035 -13.00 -16.59 -21.28
CA PRO A 1035 -12.09 -15.95 -20.32
C PRO A 1035 -12.76 -14.78 -19.59
N SER A 1036 -12.81 -14.82 -18.25
CA SER A 1036 -13.38 -13.74 -17.42
C SER A 1036 -12.49 -12.49 -17.42
N PRO A 1037 -13.07 -11.28 -17.25
CA PRO A 1037 -12.33 -10.10 -16.80
C PRO A 1037 -11.58 -10.38 -15.49
N LEU A 1038 -10.35 -9.85 -15.36
CA LEU A 1038 -9.54 -9.98 -14.14
C LEU A 1038 -10.30 -9.47 -12.90
N PRO A 1039 -10.30 -10.21 -11.77
CA PRO A 1039 -10.81 -9.68 -10.50
C PRO A 1039 -9.88 -8.58 -9.97
N PHE A 1040 -10.45 -7.61 -9.24
CA PHE A 1040 -9.68 -6.56 -8.59
C PHE A 1040 -8.57 -7.14 -7.71
N SER A 1041 -7.33 -6.70 -7.90
CA SER A 1041 -6.37 -6.70 -6.80
C SER A 1041 -6.92 -5.80 -5.69
N THR A 1042 -7.00 -6.31 -4.47
CA THR A 1042 -7.29 -5.50 -3.29
C THR A 1042 -6.39 -4.28 -3.27
N LEU A 1043 -6.96 -3.08 -3.08
CA LEU A 1043 -6.16 -1.91 -2.73
C LEU A 1043 -5.26 -2.30 -1.55
N PRO A 1044 -3.93 -2.06 -1.60
CA PRO A 1044 -3.13 -2.18 -0.39
C PRO A 1044 -3.78 -1.25 0.66
N PRO A 1045 -3.94 -1.68 1.93
CA PRO A 1045 -4.30 -0.73 2.96
C PRO A 1045 -3.26 0.38 2.88
N SER A 1046 -3.71 1.62 2.64
CA SER A 1046 -2.82 2.76 2.76
C SER A 1046 -2.14 2.65 4.13
N GLU A 1047 -0.82 2.66 4.14
CA GLU A 1047 -0.07 2.74 5.39
C GLU A 1047 -0.63 3.93 6.15
N ARG A 1048 -1.27 3.60 7.27
CA ARG A 1048 -2.01 4.54 8.12
C ARG A 1048 -1.04 5.61 8.62
N PRO A 1049 -1.37 6.92 8.53
CA PRO A 1049 -0.86 7.88 9.51
C PRO A 1049 -1.48 7.64 10.89
#